data_AF-A0A0M8P313-F1
#
_entry.id   AF-A0A0M8P313-F1
#
_cell.length_a   1.000
_cell.length_b   1.000
_cell.length_c   1.000
_cell.angle_alpha   90.00
_cell.angle_beta   90.00
_cell.angle_gamma   90.00
#
_symmetry.space_group_name_H-M   'P 1'
#
loop_
_entity.id
_entity.type
_entity.pdbx_description
1 polymer ?
#
loop_
_entity_poly.entity_id
_entity_poly.type
_entity_poly.pdbx_seq_one_letter_code
_entity_poly.pdbx_strand_id
1 'polypeptide(L)'
;MKPYIGVPLVFGLVYRAWSRKSLTPLGLVFAGCSASAHALHPWSAPVALLAVFYFSGTKVTKVKHEIKSRLTLSATGAEGGEGPRNHIQVLANSVVATILSIAHTILLAKTTGTESCFSLGQNAADILVVGIVANYAAVAADTFSSELGILSKSKPRLITSLNLRQVPPGTNGGVTATGLGAGVLGSFIVSATSAAVLPFCSSAGLKDRALWTIAMTLCGALGSVLDSVLGGLLQASVVDKRSGKVVEGSGGRKVLIHPSTGRPVVPADSTAQTTGSIHNAALHGTQATRIPEETQESRRLETGHDWLDNNGVNLLMAATMSVGAMGIAQWFWGLDVFELLGEQSTPAKMATEEELAMHVRVTIPTVSFLPETETSKTVTYDLHHGDLLPVYDYISLEYMVTGVAVANSYCTRLILRCPANSSKFSGLVIMEPSHLWGGTTIWRLINRWLMRNGHAWLEVDSQAPAAIDQIKKVDPERYKDMHFIACRTLEEFSSNIPSFSNADELWNNYRIFKERWWAATLQSPEILVAASHVLRSGQLGIKAERVVLAGLSQTADLIRKFIVESLHLRLPNGCAPFEGFIPCQCDGGNPLPDVHDAKVIEVLGEFELIYLKTLYGGSESPPHRRADSSSFRLYEVAGMSHRETRYLSMADKKRLSVVDLEGAQWSTFASSFLYHALFDAMNKWITTGVAPPRGTTIDVDKFGYIERDEYGNALAGVRTVHTDVPTARIVDVTPQPHPHWHTGTEVPFKDVKLWAIYKTVADYRRQAGEAINRQLEAGFLLPEDAEILRRDTVEQVSF
;
A
#
# COMPACT_ATOMS: atom_id res chain seq x y z
N MET A 1 21.97 11.51 7.51
CA MET A 1 22.33 12.88 7.16
C MET A 1 23.84 12.89 7.02
N LYS A 2 24.41 13.71 6.14
CA LYS A 2 25.87 13.71 5.96
C LYS A 2 26.56 14.13 7.28
N PRO A 3 27.57 13.40 7.79
CA PRO A 3 28.16 13.66 9.11
C PRO A 3 28.67 15.09 9.30
N TYR A 4 29.20 15.71 8.24
CA TYR A 4 29.68 17.10 8.27
C TYR A 4 28.57 18.15 8.46
N ILE A 5 27.30 17.78 8.30
CA ILE A 5 26.13 18.63 8.64
C ILE A 5 25.64 18.28 10.06
N GLY A 6 25.52 16.97 10.35
CA GLY A 6 24.95 16.50 11.60
C GLY A 6 25.78 16.84 12.84
N VAL A 7 27.09 16.64 12.76
CA VAL A 7 28.00 16.86 13.91
C VAL A 7 27.99 18.34 14.34
N PRO A 8 28.21 19.34 13.45
CA PRO A 8 28.11 20.74 13.85
C PRO A 8 26.73 21.13 14.39
N LEU A 9 25.65 20.56 13.85
CA LEU A 9 24.28 20.86 14.30
C LEU A 9 24.06 20.36 15.73
N VAL A 10 24.45 19.13 16.06
CA VAL A 10 24.36 18.58 17.42
C VAL A 10 25.19 19.41 18.40
N PHE A 11 26.44 19.73 18.04
CA PHE A 11 27.28 20.61 18.86
C PHE A 11 26.61 21.98 19.07
N GLY A 12 26.03 22.56 18.03
CA GLY A 12 25.29 23.82 18.11
C GLY A 12 24.09 23.75 19.05
N LEU A 13 23.29 22.68 19.00
CA LEU A 13 22.15 22.47 19.91
C LEU A 13 22.61 22.32 21.37
N VAL A 14 23.62 21.50 21.63
CA VAL A 14 24.15 21.28 22.99
C VAL A 14 24.79 22.56 23.53
N TYR A 15 25.60 23.25 22.74
CA TYR A 15 26.18 24.54 23.10
C TYR A 15 25.10 25.59 23.40
N ARG A 16 24.04 25.62 22.58
CA ARG A 16 22.92 26.55 22.77
C ARG A 16 22.10 26.24 24.02
N ALA A 17 21.96 24.97 24.40
CA ALA A 17 21.32 24.57 25.64
C ALA A 17 22.18 24.91 26.87
N TRP A 18 23.49 24.69 26.78
CA TRP A 18 24.46 25.01 27.84
C TRP A 18 24.59 26.52 28.06
N SER A 19 24.87 27.30 27.01
CA SER A 19 25.06 28.76 27.06
C SER A 19 23.84 29.50 27.61
N ARG A 20 22.65 28.90 27.50
CA ARG A 20 21.39 29.49 27.93
C ARG A 20 20.82 28.81 29.18
N LYS A 21 21.64 27.98 29.85
CA LYS A 21 21.32 27.25 31.09
C LYS A 21 19.94 26.60 31.04
N SER A 22 19.56 26.08 29.86
CA SER A 22 18.21 25.58 29.62
C SER A 22 18.04 24.14 30.10
N LEU A 23 19.14 23.41 30.27
CA LEU A 23 19.21 22.04 30.76
C LEU A 23 20.21 21.93 31.92
N THR A 24 19.97 20.98 32.81
CA THR A 24 20.96 20.54 33.82
C THR A 24 22.20 19.89 33.15
N PRO A 25 23.35 19.77 33.82
CA PRO A 25 24.53 19.10 33.26
C PRO A 25 24.23 17.68 32.75
N LEU A 26 23.49 16.87 33.52
CA LEU A 26 23.07 15.54 33.08
C LEU A 26 22.04 15.61 31.95
N GLY A 27 21.14 16.60 31.99
CA GLY A 27 20.21 16.87 30.88
C GLY A 27 20.92 17.18 29.56
N LEU A 28 22.06 17.90 29.58
CA LEU A 28 22.87 18.16 28.38
C LEU A 28 23.44 16.88 27.79
N VAL A 29 23.90 15.94 28.62
CA VAL A 29 24.42 14.64 28.16
C VAL A 29 23.33 13.86 27.45
N PHE A 30 22.18 13.67 28.10
CA PHE A 30 21.06 12.92 27.51
C PHE A 30 20.47 13.59 26.27
N ALA A 31 20.39 14.92 26.26
CA ALA A 31 19.99 15.68 25.07
C ALA A 31 21.01 15.51 23.93
N GLY A 32 22.30 15.50 24.24
CA GLY A 32 23.38 15.23 23.27
C GLY A 32 23.29 13.82 22.69
N CYS A 33 23.04 12.81 23.52
CA CYS A 33 22.83 11.43 23.07
C CYS A 33 21.61 11.31 22.16
N SER A 34 20.46 11.86 22.56
CA SER A 34 19.24 11.83 21.73
C SER A 34 19.45 12.59 20.41
N ALA A 35 20.03 13.80 20.45
CA ALA A 35 20.30 14.58 19.25
C ALA A 35 21.28 13.86 18.31
N SER A 36 22.27 13.16 18.85
CA SER A 36 23.20 12.34 18.06
C SER A 36 22.48 11.18 17.37
N ALA A 37 21.61 10.45 18.08
CA ALA A 37 20.80 9.38 17.48
C ALA A 37 19.90 9.90 16.34
N HIS A 38 19.27 11.07 16.53
CA HIS A 38 18.46 11.72 15.48
C HIS A 38 19.32 12.22 14.31
N ALA A 39 20.57 12.65 14.56
CA ALA A 39 21.47 13.15 13.53
C ALA A 39 22.16 12.04 12.71
N LEU A 40 22.33 10.84 13.29
CA LEU A 40 22.81 9.65 12.59
C LEU A 40 21.82 9.18 11.51
N HIS A 41 20.53 9.44 11.72
CA HIS A 41 19.48 9.08 10.78
C HIS A 41 19.74 9.62 9.36
N PRO A 42 19.59 8.82 8.28
CA PRO A 42 19.85 9.23 6.89
C PRO A 42 19.11 10.50 6.46
N TRP A 43 17.85 10.64 6.83
CA TRP A 43 17.04 11.85 6.58
C TRP A 43 17.22 12.91 7.66
N SER A 44 17.17 14.19 7.30
CA SER A 44 17.27 15.32 8.23
C SER A 44 16.04 15.50 9.12
N ALA A 45 14.92 14.83 8.80
CA ALA A 45 13.65 15.04 9.48
C ALA A 45 13.71 14.82 11.00
N PRO A 46 14.23 13.70 11.55
CA PRO A 46 14.18 13.47 13.00
C PRO A 46 14.92 14.56 13.79
N VAL A 47 16.11 14.98 13.34
CA VAL A 47 16.88 16.03 14.02
C VAL A 47 16.24 17.42 13.87
N ALA A 48 15.61 17.69 12.72
CA ALA A 48 14.89 18.94 12.49
C ALA A 48 13.67 19.07 13.41
N LEU A 49 12.90 17.99 13.59
CA LEU A 49 11.74 17.98 14.49
C LEU A 49 12.16 18.16 15.96
N LEU A 50 13.22 17.49 16.40
CA LEU A 50 13.81 17.69 17.73
C LEU A 50 14.25 19.14 17.94
N ALA A 51 14.94 19.73 16.96
CA ALA A 51 15.41 21.12 17.04
C ALA A 51 14.23 22.11 17.09
N VAL A 52 13.22 21.92 16.23
CA VAL A 52 12.02 22.76 16.20
C VAL A 52 11.28 22.67 17.54
N PHE A 53 11.06 21.47 18.08
CA PHE A 53 10.47 21.28 19.40
C PHE A 53 11.27 21.99 20.50
N TYR A 54 12.59 21.83 20.53
CA TYR A 54 13.44 22.48 21.53
C TYR A 54 13.35 24.01 21.45
N PHE A 55 13.48 24.59 20.26
CA PHE A 55 13.46 26.04 20.07
C PHE A 55 12.08 26.64 20.31
N SER A 56 11.03 26.00 19.81
CA SER A 56 9.65 26.46 19.96
C SER A 56 9.19 26.33 21.41
N GLY A 57 9.46 25.19 22.05
CA GLY A 57 9.23 24.94 23.48
C GLY A 57 9.92 25.97 24.37
N THR A 58 11.23 26.18 24.16
CA THR A 58 12.00 27.19 24.93
C THR A 58 11.44 28.60 24.76
N LYS A 59 10.89 28.94 23.59
CA LYS A 59 10.26 30.25 23.35
C LYS A 59 8.95 30.37 24.14
N VAL A 60 8.05 29.39 24.07
CA VAL A 60 6.76 29.45 24.78
C VAL A 60 6.92 29.42 26.30
N THR A 61 7.88 28.66 26.84
CA THR A 61 8.20 28.67 28.27
C THR A 61 8.60 30.06 28.75
N LYS A 62 9.26 30.86 27.91
CA LYS A 62 9.69 32.23 28.28
C LYS A 62 8.61 33.30 28.13
N VAL A 63 7.51 33.02 27.43
CA VAL A 63 6.42 33.99 27.26
C VAL A 63 5.81 34.31 28.62
N LYS A 64 5.91 35.57 29.06
CA LYS A 64 5.33 36.08 30.33
C LYS A 64 5.70 35.23 31.55
N HIS A 65 6.93 34.73 31.62
CA HIS A 65 7.42 33.84 32.67
C HIS A 65 7.15 34.37 34.10
N GLU A 66 7.38 35.67 34.35
CA GLU A 66 7.11 36.31 35.66
C GLU A 66 5.64 36.28 36.08
N ILE A 67 4.71 36.25 35.12
CA ILE A 67 3.28 36.13 35.42
C ILE A 67 2.96 34.67 35.75
N LYS A 68 3.54 33.72 34.99
CA LYS A 68 3.33 32.28 35.20
C LYS A 68 3.84 31.79 36.55
N SER A 69 5.03 32.24 36.97
CA SER A 69 5.62 31.89 38.28
C SER A 69 4.74 32.27 39.46
N ARG A 70 3.90 33.31 39.31
CA ARG A 70 2.98 33.78 40.35
C ARG A 70 1.67 33.00 40.39
N LEU A 71 1.36 32.16 39.41
CA LEU A 71 0.10 31.42 39.33
C LEU A 71 0.15 30.09 40.10
N THR A 72 1.33 29.52 40.31
CA THR A 72 1.55 28.28 41.07
C THR A 72 2.59 28.47 42.18
N LEU A 73 2.74 27.47 43.06
CA LEU A 73 3.71 27.44 44.15
C LEU A 73 4.67 26.27 43.96
N SER A 74 5.95 26.46 44.27
CA SER A 74 6.88 25.33 44.39
C SER A 74 6.58 24.52 45.66
N ALA A 75 6.86 23.21 45.65
CA ALA A 75 6.81 22.35 46.83
C ALA A 75 7.64 22.87 48.03
N THR A 76 8.64 23.74 47.78
CA THR A 76 9.47 24.42 48.79
C THR A 76 8.88 25.74 49.32
N GLY A 77 7.73 26.20 48.79
CA GLY A 77 7.01 27.39 49.25
C GLY A 77 7.36 28.70 48.54
N ALA A 78 8.27 28.69 47.54
CA ALA A 78 8.58 29.85 46.70
C ALA A 78 7.56 30.03 45.55
N GLU A 79 7.60 31.18 44.84
CA GLU A 79 6.91 31.35 43.55
C GLU A 79 7.25 30.16 42.63
N GLY A 80 6.24 29.61 41.95
CA GLY A 80 6.39 28.48 41.03
C GLY A 80 7.22 28.82 39.78
N GLY A 81 7.41 27.86 38.89
CA GLY A 81 8.16 28.05 37.64
C GLY A 81 9.31 27.06 37.48
N GLU A 82 9.40 26.47 36.28
CA GLU A 82 10.40 25.45 35.98
C GLU A 82 11.82 26.05 35.87
N GLY A 83 12.75 25.45 36.61
CA GLY A 83 14.19 25.64 36.40
C GLY A 83 14.71 24.93 35.14
N PRO A 84 16.04 24.81 34.97
CA PRO A 84 16.62 24.06 33.85
C PRO A 84 16.07 22.63 33.78
N ARG A 85 15.65 22.17 32.59
CA ARG A 85 15.06 20.82 32.47
C ARG A 85 16.09 19.73 32.78
N ASN A 86 15.66 18.70 33.48
CA ASN A 86 16.51 17.58 33.86
C ASN A 86 16.53 16.47 32.78
N HIS A 87 17.38 15.45 32.98
CA HIS A 87 17.49 14.32 32.05
C HIS A 87 16.21 13.50 31.92
N ILE A 88 15.39 13.41 32.98
CA ILE A 88 14.10 12.71 32.96
C ILE A 88 13.12 13.44 32.05
N GLN A 89 13.01 14.76 32.16
CA GLN A 89 12.17 15.60 31.29
C GLN A 89 12.63 15.55 29.82
N VAL A 90 13.94 15.47 29.59
CA VAL A 90 14.48 15.27 28.23
C VAL A 90 14.06 13.91 27.68
N LEU A 91 14.23 12.84 28.45
CA LEU A 91 13.87 11.48 28.05
C LEU A 91 12.37 11.32 27.84
N ALA A 92 11.53 11.80 28.75
CA ALA A 92 10.08 11.69 28.69
C ALA A 92 9.50 12.20 27.36
N ASN A 93 10.09 13.26 26.80
CA ASN A 93 9.62 13.87 25.56
C ASN A 93 10.28 13.30 24.28
N SER A 94 11.40 12.57 24.39
CA SER A 94 12.24 12.23 23.23
C SER A 94 12.61 10.76 23.10
N VAL A 95 12.47 9.93 24.15
CA VAL A 95 12.96 8.54 24.12
C VAL A 95 12.23 7.68 23.09
N VAL A 96 10.92 7.85 22.94
CA VAL A 96 10.11 7.10 21.95
C VAL A 96 10.56 7.45 20.54
N ALA A 97 10.61 8.73 20.18
CA ALA A 97 11.14 9.18 18.90
C ALA A 97 12.60 8.77 18.67
N THR A 98 13.43 8.74 19.72
CA THR A 98 14.83 8.29 19.63
C THR A 98 14.89 6.81 19.26
N ILE A 99 14.11 5.95 19.92
CA ILE A 99 14.05 4.50 19.64
C ILE A 99 13.55 4.27 18.21
N LEU A 100 12.47 4.93 17.80
CA LEU A 100 11.91 4.79 16.46
C LEU A 100 12.88 5.30 15.37
N SER A 101 13.60 6.40 15.63
CA SER A 101 14.63 6.92 14.71
C SER A 101 15.80 5.95 14.56
N ILE A 102 16.24 5.31 15.64
CA ILE A 102 17.28 4.27 15.58
C ILE A 102 16.76 3.06 14.80
N ALA A 103 15.54 2.59 15.08
CA ALA A 103 14.95 1.46 14.36
C ALA A 103 14.84 1.73 12.85
N HIS A 104 14.35 2.91 12.47
CA HIS A 104 14.25 3.30 11.06
C HIS A 104 15.62 3.46 10.40
N THR A 105 16.63 3.96 11.14
CA THR A 105 18.02 4.02 10.66
C THR A 105 18.58 2.63 10.37
N ILE A 106 18.37 1.68 11.27
CA ILE A 106 18.82 0.29 11.11
C ILE A 106 18.12 -0.35 9.89
N LEU A 107 16.82 -0.09 9.72
CA LEU A 107 16.05 -0.60 8.59
C LEU A 107 16.58 -0.04 7.26
N LEU A 108 16.78 1.27 7.16
CA LEU A 108 17.35 1.92 5.97
C LEU A 108 18.78 1.44 5.66
N ALA A 109 19.57 1.08 6.67
CA ALA A 109 20.91 0.55 6.47
C ALA A 109 20.91 -0.88 5.90
N LYS A 110 19.85 -1.66 6.12
CA LYS A 110 19.71 -3.02 5.58
C LYS A 110 19.26 -3.03 4.12
N THR A 111 18.53 -2.01 3.66
CA THR A 111 18.08 -1.86 2.28
C THR A 111 19.17 -1.21 1.42
N THR A 112 20.06 -2.01 0.82
CA THR A 112 21.19 -1.52 0.01
C THR A 112 20.75 -0.98 -1.35
N GLY A 113 20.98 0.31 -1.63
CA GLY A 113 21.25 0.81 -2.99
C GLY A 113 20.26 1.78 -3.65
N THR A 114 19.13 2.13 -3.04
CA THR A 114 18.19 3.13 -3.58
C THR A 114 18.09 4.35 -2.65
N GLU A 115 18.00 5.55 -3.21
CA GLU A 115 17.67 6.75 -2.42
C GLU A 115 16.31 6.54 -1.75
N SER A 116 16.30 6.35 -0.43
CA SER A 116 15.07 6.09 0.31
C SER A 116 14.27 7.38 0.49
N CYS A 117 12.99 7.32 0.12
CA CYS A 117 12.02 8.40 0.26
C CYS A 117 10.84 7.96 1.13
N PHE A 118 10.12 8.94 1.69
CA PHE A 118 8.89 8.72 2.45
C PHE A 118 7.72 8.56 1.48
N SER A 119 7.12 7.37 1.45
CA SER A 119 6.21 6.93 0.39
C SER A 119 4.72 7.00 0.75
N LEU A 120 4.38 7.51 1.95
CA LEU A 120 3.02 7.61 2.46
C LEU A 120 2.30 6.25 2.48
N GLY A 121 2.99 5.21 2.97
CA GLY A 121 2.40 3.91 3.22
C GLY A 121 2.59 2.88 2.12
N GLN A 122 3.47 3.13 1.15
CA GLN A 122 3.89 2.10 0.18
C GLN A 122 5.01 1.21 0.72
N ASN A 123 5.61 1.57 1.86
CA ASN A 123 6.65 0.82 2.55
C ASN A 123 6.31 0.72 4.04
N ALA A 124 6.38 -0.47 4.63
CA ALA A 124 6.16 -0.68 6.07
C ALA A 124 7.06 0.22 6.94
N ALA A 125 8.25 0.57 6.47
CA ALA A 125 9.18 1.51 7.12
C ALA A 125 8.54 2.88 7.42
N ASP A 126 7.60 3.34 6.59
CA ASP A 126 6.92 4.63 6.74
C ASP A 126 6.16 4.72 8.06
N ILE A 127 5.70 3.58 8.61
CA ILE A 127 5.02 3.51 9.90
C ILE A 127 5.92 4.09 11.00
N LEU A 128 7.22 3.76 10.99
CA LEU A 128 8.17 4.29 11.99
C LEU A 128 8.29 5.82 11.89
N VAL A 129 8.22 6.36 10.67
CA VAL A 129 8.24 7.81 10.42
C VAL A 129 6.99 8.48 10.96
N VAL A 130 5.81 7.87 10.79
CA VAL A 130 4.56 8.33 11.42
C VAL A 130 4.73 8.43 12.93
N GLY A 131 5.26 7.39 13.57
CA GLY A 131 5.50 7.38 15.02
C GLY A 131 6.46 8.48 15.48
N ILE A 132 7.56 8.72 14.76
CA ILE A 132 8.53 9.80 15.07
C ILE A 132 7.84 11.17 15.01
N VAL A 133 7.05 11.43 13.97
CA VAL A 133 6.38 12.72 13.78
C VAL A 133 5.25 12.90 14.80
N ALA A 134 4.49 11.83 15.08
CA ALA A 134 3.42 11.81 16.08
C ALA A 134 3.96 12.17 17.47
N ASN A 135 5.10 11.58 17.88
CA ASN A 135 5.76 11.90 19.13
C ASN A 135 5.99 13.41 19.26
N TYR A 136 6.70 14.01 18.29
CA TYR A 136 7.06 15.42 18.36
C TYR A 136 5.86 16.35 18.23
N ALA A 137 4.85 15.99 17.43
CA ALA A 137 3.63 16.77 17.31
C ALA A 137 2.84 16.78 18.63
N ALA A 138 2.75 15.63 19.31
CA ALA A 138 2.04 15.49 20.57
C ALA A 138 2.74 16.21 21.73
N VAL A 139 4.06 16.02 21.91
CA VAL A 139 4.80 16.71 22.98
C VAL A 139 4.91 18.22 22.74
N ALA A 140 4.93 18.67 21.48
CA ALA A 140 4.87 20.10 21.15
C ALA A 140 3.49 20.69 21.43
N ALA A 141 2.41 19.98 21.06
CA ALA A 141 1.05 20.40 21.38
C ALA A 141 0.85 20.53 22.89
N ASP A 142 1.29 19.54 23.65
CA ASP A 142 1.21 19.56 25.10
C ASP A 142 2.01 20.72 25.72
N THR A 143 3.27 20.88 25.30
CA THR A 143 4.12 21.98 25.79
C THR A 143 3.49 23.35 25.49
N PHE A 144 2.92 23.55 24.30
CA PHE A 144 2.27 24.81 23.96
C PHE A 144 0.98 25.02 24.75
N SER A 145 0.19 23.96 24.90
CA SER A 145 -1.08 23.97 25.60
C SER A 145 -0.90 24.33 27.08
N SER A 146 0.06 23.71 27.77
CA SER A 146 0.36 23.99 29.17
C SER A 146 0.98 25.38 29.37
N GLU A 147 2.00 25.74 28.59
CA GLU A 147 2.79 26.97 28.76
C GLU A 147 2.04 28.25 28.41
N LEU A 148 1.12 28.19 27.44
CA LEU A 148 0.29 29.33 27.04
C LEU A 148 -1.13 29.25 27.63
N GLY A 149 -1.63 28.05 27.90
CA GLY A 149 -2.97 27.85 28.48
C GLY A 149 -3.07 28.32 29.92
N ILE A 150 -2.00 28.24 30.71
CA ILE A 150 -1.98 28.77 32.09
C ILE A 150 -2.21 30.29 32.15
N LEU A 151 -1.92 31.01 31.07
CA LEU A 151 -2.13 32.45 30.93
C LEU A 151 -3.56 32.81 30.49
N SER A 152 -4.46 31.84 30.34
CA SER A 152 -5.84 32.10 29.92
C SER A 152 -6.57 33.00 30.93
N LYS A 153 -7.39 33.91 30.41
CA LYS A 153 -8.25 34.77 31.24
C LYS A 153 -9.42 34.00 31.86
N SER A 154 -9.79 32.87 31.25
CA SER A 154 -10.85 31.99 31.73
C SER A 154 -10.26 30.94 32.66
N LYS A 155 -10.96 30.60 33.75
CA LYS A 155 -10.55 29.53 34.65
C LYS A 155 -10.53 28.18 33.90
N PRO A 156 -9.48 27.35 34.07
CA PRO A 156 -9.43 26.01 33.49
C PRO A 156 -10.60 25.14 33.95
N ARG A 157 -10.98 24.19 33.10
CA ARG A 157 -12.02 23.20 33.39
C ARG A 157 -11.41 21.81 33.40
N LEU A 158 -11.74 21.01 34.40
CA LEU A 158 -11.21 19.65 34.52
C LEU A 158 -11.84 18.73 33.46
N ILE A 159 -11.03 18.20 32.54
CA ILE A 159 -11.49 17.40 31.40
C ILE A 159 -12.10 16.05 31.81
N THR A 160 -11.65 15.49 32.93
CA THR A 160 -12.16 14.22 33.48
C THR A 160 -13.45 14.40 34.28
N SER A 161 -13.90 15.64 34.49
CA SER A 161 -15.14 15.94 35.20
C SER A 161 -16.31 15.95 34.21
N LEU A 162 -17.34 15.13 34.44
CA LEU A 162 -18.55 15.07 33.59
C LEU A 162 -19.24 16.44 33.42
N ASN A 163 -19.16 17.31 34.43
CA ASN A 163 -19.71 18.67 34.42
C ASN A 163 -18.69 19.77 34.06
N LEU A 164 -17.46 19.39 33.65
CA LEU A 164 -16.35 20.31 33.34
C LEU A 164 -16.18 21.42 34.40
N ARG A 165 -16.12 21.01 35.67
CA ARG A 165 -15.98 21.92 36.82
C ARG A 165 -14.72 22.78 36.69
N GLN A 166 -14.80 24.00 37.19
CA GLN A 166 -13.66 24.91 37.21
C GLN A 166 -12.62 24.46 38.24
N VAL A 167 -11.35 24.56 37.87
CA VAL A 167 -10.20 24.24 38.73
C VAL A 167 -9.16 25.37 38.69
N PRO A 168 -8.29 25.48 39.71
CA PRO A 168 -7.22 26.48 39.70
C PRO A 168 -6.25 26.32 38.50
N PRO A 169 -5.62 27.40 38.02
CA PRO A 169 -4.53 27.33 37.05
C PRO A 169 -3.39 26.42 37.54
N GLY A 170 -2.83 25.62 36.62
CA GLY A 170 -1.80 24.62 36.93
C GLY A 170 -2.33 23.25 37.36
N THR A 171 -3.65 23.06 37.45
CA THR A 171 -4.24 21.75 37.79
C THR A 171 -4.04 20.76 36.64
N ASN A 172 -3.53 19.56 36.91
CA ASN A 172 -3.39 18.49 35.92
C ASN A 172 -4.78 18.10 35.38
N GLY A 173 -4.91 18.07 34.06
CA GLY A 173 -6.18 17.88 33.37
C GLY A 173 -7.11 19.10 33.32
N GLY A 174 -6.66 20.26 33.80
CA GLY A 174 -7.34 21.53 33.61
C GLY A 174 -7.10 22.10 32.21
N VAL A 175 -8.12 22.09 31.36
CA VAL A 175 -8.03 22.60 29.98
C VAL A 175 -8.66 23.99 29.82
N THR A 176 -8.12 24.77 28.89
CA THR A 176 -8.68 26.07 28.46
C THR A 176 -8.75 26.13 26.94
N ALA A 177 -9.66 26.93 26.38
CA ALA A 177 -9.71 27.14 24.93
C ALA A 177 -8.39 27.73 24.38
N THR A 178 -7.74 28.60 25.16
CA THR A 178 -6.41 29.15 24.84
C THR A 178 -5.34 28.06 24.79
N GLY A 179 -5.35 27.13 25.76
CA GLY A 179 -4.43 25.98 25.78
C GLY A 179 -4.65 25.06 24.58
N LEU A 180 -5.90 24.66 24.31
CA LEU A 180 -6.23 23.82 23.15
C LEU A 180 -5.81 24.46 21.82
N GLY A 181 -6.10 25.76 21.62
CA GLY A 181 -5.67 26.49 20.42
C GLY A 181 -4.14 26.59 20.32
N ALA A 182 -3.45 26.80 21.44
CA ALA A 182 -1.99 26.79 21.48
C ALA A 182 -1.43 25.39 21.14
N GLY A 183 -2.06 24.31 21.60
CA GLY A 183 -1.68 22.94 21.27
C GLY A 183 -1.84 22.61 19.79
N VAL A 184 -2.91 23.08 19.14
CA VAL A 184 -3.08 22.99 17.68
C VAL A 184 -1.96 23.76 16.95
N LEU A 185 -1.59 24.95 17.43
CA LEU A 185 -0.47 25.69 16.85
C LEU A 185 0.87 24.95 17.01
N GLY A 186 1.15 24.39 18.19
CA GLY A 186 2.36 23.62 18.46
C GLY A 186 2.50 22.39 17.56
N SER A 187 1.43 21.59 17.46
CA SER A 187 1.37 20.44 16.56
C SER A 187 1.46 20.83 15.08
N PHE A 188 0.81 21.92 14.66
CA PHE A 188 0.91 22.43 13.30
C PHE A 188 2.33 22.81 12.90
N ILE A 189 3.06 23.52 13.78
CA ILE A 189 4.46 23.90 13.51
C ILE A 189 5.33 22.66 13.27
N VAL A 190 5.19 21.63 14.09
CA VAL A 190 5.95 20.37 13.92
C VAL A 190 5.51 19.62 12.67
N SER A 191 4.21 19.53 12.42
CA SER A 191 3.64 18.82 11.26
C SER A 191 4.05 19.49 9.95
N ALA A 192 3.95 20.82 9.86
CA ALA A 192 4.39 21.58 8.69
C ALA A 192 5.91 21.49 8.50
N THR A 193 6.69 21.47 9.59
CA THR A 193 8.13 21.20 9.51
C THR A 193 8.37 19.83 8.90
N SER A 194 7.69 18.78 9.39
CA SER A 194 7.84 17.42 8.85
C SER A 194 7.51 17.36 7.36
N ALA A 195 6.44 18.02 6.92
CA ALA A 195 6.04 18.09 5.51
C ALA A 195 7.11 18.76 4.62
N ALA A 196 7.87 19.71 5.18
CA ALA A 196 8.92 20.44 4.47
C ALA A 196 10.25 19.67 4.40
N VAL A 197 10.60 18.90 5.43
CA VAL A 197 11.94 18.28 5.57
C VAL A 197 11.96 16.77 5.29
N LEU A 198 10.81 16.10 5.28
CA LEU A 198 10.73 14.70 4.88
C LEU A 198 11.02 14.57 3.37
N PRO A 199 11.85 13.60 2.96
CA PRO A 199 12.12 13.35 1.55
C PRO A 199 10.95 12.57 0.95
N PHE A 200 9.81 13.21 0.72
CA PHE A 200 8.68 12.58 0.05
C PHE A 200 9.08 12.05 -1.33
N CYS A 201 8.56 10.88 -1.71
CA CYS A 201 8.76 10.33 -3.05
C CYS A 201 8.18 11.28 -4.13
N SER A 202 8.69 11.19 -5.36
CA SER A 202 8.31 12.09 -6.48
C SER A 202 6.81 12.06 -6.81
N SER A 203 6.11 10.98 -6.47
CA SER A 203 4.67 10.82 -6.60
C SER A 203 3.84 11.70 -5.65
N ALA A 204 4.42 12.22 -4.57
CA ALA A 204 3.69 13.00 -3.55
C ALA A 204 3.64 14.48 -3.92
N GLY A 205 2.43 14.96 -4.20
CA GLY A 205 2.17 16.35 -4.56
C GLY A 205 1.96 17.28 -3.35
N LEU A 206 1.64 18.55 -3.65
CA LEU A 206 1.32 19.54 -2.62
C LEU A 206 0.09 19.13 -1.78
N LYS A 207 -0.88 18.45 -2.42
CA LYS A 207 -2.09 17.93 -1.75
C LYS A 207 -1.73 16.90 -0.67
N ASP A 208 -0.82 15.98 -0.96
CA ASP A 208 -0.44 14.93 -0.02
C ASP A 208 0.33 15.49 1.18
N ARG A 209 1.22 16.45 0.93
CA ARG A 209 1.90 17.21 1.99
C ARG A 209 0.92 18.00 2.86
N ALA A 210 -0.14 18.56 2.28
CA ALA A 210 -1.18 19.26 3.02
C ALA A 210 -2.00 18.29 3.87
N LEU A 211 -2.43 17.15 3.31
CA LEU A 211 -3.15 16.11 4.03
C LEU A 211 -2.31 15.52 5.17
N TRP A 212 -1.03 15.24 4.92
CA TRP A 212 -0.07 14.81 5.94
C TRP A 212 0.02 15.83 7.08
N THR A 213 0.15 17.12 6.75
CA THR A 213 0.22 18.19 7.74
C THR A 213 -1.05 18.24 8.59
N ILE A 214 -2.24 18.13 7.97
CA ILE A 214 -3.52 18.13 8.67
C ILE A 214 -3.62 16.91 9.59
N ALA A 215 -3.34 15.70 9.08
CA ALA A 215 -3.42 14.46 9.84
C ALA A 215 -2.51 14.48 11.07
N MET A 216 -1.24 14.89 10.89
CA MET A 216 -0.29 14.96 12.00
C MET A 216 -0.59 16.09 12.98
N THR A 217 -1.19 17.19 12.53
CA THR A 217 -1.67 18.27 13.41
C THR A 217 -2.81 17.77 14.30
N LEU A 218 -3.78 17.08 13.72
CA LEU A 218 -4.89 16.48 14.48
C LEU A 218 -4.38 15.44 15.47
N CYS A 219 -3.46 14.57 15.04
CA CYS A 219 -2.81 13.60 15.92
C CYS A 219 -2.12 14.30 17.10
N GLY A 220 -1.29 15.31 16.85
CA GLY A 220 -0.61 16.05 17.92
C GLY A 220 -1.58 16.78 18.86
N ALA A 221 -2.62 17.42 18.34
CA ALA A 221 -3.64 18.09 19.14
C ALA A 221 -4.40 17.11 20.05
N LEU A 222 -4.75 15.92 19.54
CA LEU A 222 -5.30 14.83 20.35
C LEU A 222 -4.34 14.37 21.45
N GLY A 223 -3.03 14.41 21.19
CA GLY A 223 -2.01 14.13 22.19
C GLY A 223 -2.08 15.04 23.42
N SER A 224 -2.27 16.35 23.25
CA SER A 224 -2.44 17.27 24.39
C SER A 224 -3.75 17.03 25.16
N VAL A 225 -4.80 16.61 24.46
CA VAL A 225 -6.07 16.21 25.10
C VAL A 225 -5.86 14.93 25.90
N LEU A 226 -5.15 13.94 25.34
CA LEU A 226 -4.81 12.70 26.03
C LEU A 226 -3.95 12.98 27.26
N ASP A 227 -2.95 13.86 27.17
CA ASP A 227 -2.14 14.29 28.31
C ASP A 227 -3.02 14.85 29.43
N SER A 228 -3.95 15.74 29.09
CA SER A 228 -4.90 16.31 30.06
C SER A 228 -5.80 15.25 30.70
N VAL A 229 -6.26 14.24 29.95
CA VAL A 229 -7.05 13.13 30.51
C VAL A 229 -6.19 12.28 31.44
N LEU A 230 -4.98 11.88 31.00
CA LEU A 230 -4.07 11.07 31.79
C LEU A 230 -3.61 11.80 33.05
N GLY A 231 -3.25 13.08 32.95
CA GLY A 231 -2.89 13.92 34.09
C GLY A 231 -4.05 14.09 35.07
N GLY A 232 -5.28 14.30 34.58
CA GLY A 232 -6.46 14.40 35.42
C GLY A 232 -6.88 13.10 36.13
N LEU A 233 -6.47 11.94 35.60
CA LEU A 233 -6.77 10.61 36.17
C LEU A 233 -5.63 10.08 37.05
N LEU A 234 -4.38 10.21 36.59
CA LEU A 234 -3.20 9.49 37.08
C LEU A 234 -2.17 10.35 37.79
N GLN A 235 -2.32 11.68 37.79
CA GLN A 235 -1.41 12.61 38.45
C GLN A 235 -2.13 13.45 39.51
N ALA A 236 -1.69 13.34 40.75
CA ALA A 236 -2.22 14.14 41.85
C ALA A 236 -1.93 15.63 41.66
N SER A 237 -2.98 16.46 41.66
CA SER A 237 -2.87 17.93 41.77
C SER A 237 -3.09 18.35 43.22
N VAL A 238 -2.10 18.96 43.84
CA VAL A 238 -2.17 19.39 45.24
C VAL A 238 -2.32 20.91 45.28
N VAL A 239 -3.27 21.41 46.08
CA VAL A 239 -3.53 22.84 46.26
C VAL A 239 -3.19 23.25 47.69
N ASP A 240 -2.52 24.38 47.84
CA ASP A 240 -2.28 25.02 49.13
C ASP A 240 -3.57 25.70 49.64
N LYS A 241 -4.03 25.34 50.85
CA LYS A 241 -5.32 25.80 51.38
C LYS A 241 -5.34 27.31 51.65
N ARG A 242 -4.19 27.95 51.88
CA ARG A 242 -4.11 29.39 52.19
C ARG A 242 -4.19 30.27 50.94
N SER A 243 -3.46 29.89 49.90
CA SER A 243 -3.34 30.67 48.67
C SER A 243 -4.33 30.22 47.58
N GLY A 244 -4.87 29.01 47.67
CA GLY A 244 -5.71 28.40 46.62
C GLY A 244 -4.95 28.06 45.34
N LYS A 245 -3.61 28.11 45.37
CA LYS A 245 -2.73 27.84 44.22
C LYS A 245 -2.29 26.38 44.19
N VAL A 246 -2.08 25.87 42.98
CA VAL A 246 -1.51 24.53 42.77
C VAL A 246 -0.04 24.52 43.18
N VAL A 247 0.38 23.46 43.85
CA VAL A 247 1.74 23.20 44.29
C VAL A 247 2.40 22.23 43.30
N GLU A 248 3.54 22.62 42.74
CA GLU A 248 4.33 21.86 41.78
C GLU A 248 5.55 21.24 42.44
N GLY A 249 5.85 19.98 42.11
CA GLY A 249 7.07 19.31 42.56
C GLY A 249 8.28 19.65 41.69
N SER A 250 9.46 19.76 42.29
CA SER A 250 10.69 20.10 41.58
C SER A 250 10.99 19.09 40.46
N GLY A 251 11.14 19.57 39.22
CA GLY A 251 11.45 18.73 38.06
C GLY A 251 10.32 17.77 37.66
N GLY A 252 9.08 18.11 37.98
CA GLY A 252 7.89 17.32 37.62
C GLY A 252 7.56 16.17 38.58
N ARG A 253 8.22 16.09 39.74
CA ARG A 253 8.02 15.03 40.74
C ARG A 253 6.70 15.19 41.50
N LYS A 254 6.25 14.09 42.12
CA LYS A 254 5.07 14.04 43.01
C LYS A 254 5.22 14.97 44.20
N VAL A 255 4.10 15.54 44.66
CA VAL A 255 4.04 16.46 45.80
C VAL A 255 3.47 15.73 47.01
N LEU A 256 4.21 15.73 48.12
CA LEU A 256 3.76 15.11 49.36
C LEU A 256 2.63 15.94 50.02
N ILE A 257 1.55 15.25 50.37
CA ILE A 257 0.40 15.80 51.10
C ILE A 257 0.70 15.89 52.60
N HIS A 258 1.52 14.98 53.14
CA HIS A 258 1.98 14.99 54.53
C HIS A 258 3.50 15.20 54.62
N PRO A 259 4.01 16.07 55.51
CA PRO A 259 5.43 16.05 55.86
C PRO A 259 5.74 14.71 56.55
N SER A 260 6.71 13.95 56.02
CA SER A 260 7.15 12.71 56.66
C SER A 260 7.73 13.00 58.05
N THR A 261 7.20 12.35 59.07
CA THR A 261 7.81 12.20 60.39
C THR A 261 9.06 11.31 60.27
N GLY A 262 10.14 11.87 59.74
CA GLY A 262 11.43 11.21 59.55
C GLY A 262 12.55 12.01 60.19
N ARG A 263 13.35 11.36 61.05
CA ARG A 263 14.45 11.90 61.85
C ARG A 263 15.36 12.89 61.09
N PRO A 264 15.89 13.92 61.76
CA PRO A 264 16.86 14.83 61.15
C PRO A 264 18.12 14.07 60.76
N VAL A 265 18.40 14.02 59.45
CA VAL A 265 19.69 13.59 58.92
C VAL A 265 20.66 14.75 59.14
N VAL A 266 21.56 14.56 60.10
CA VAL A 266 22.74 15.41 60.30
C VAL A 266 23.66 15.24 59.09
N PRO A 267 24.14 16.31 58.44
CA PRO A 267 25.18 16.21 57.42
C PRO A 267 26.54 15.96 58.09
N ALA A 268 27.25 14.92 57.66
CA ALA A 268 28.64 14.67 58.05
C ALA A 268 29.62 15.31 57.05
N ASP A 269 30.56 16.08 57.62
CA ASP A 269 31.85 16.57 57.12
C ASP A 269 31.85 17.64 55.99
N SER A 270 32.56 18.78 56.09
CA SER A 270 33.71 19.14 56.92
C SER A 270 33.97 20.66 57.00
N THR A 271 34.35 21.09 58.22
CA THR A 271 35.32 22.14 58.63
C THR A 271 35.32 23.55 58.01
N ALA A 272 35.01 24.57 58.83
CA ALA A 272 36.02 25.53 59.34
C ALA A 272 35.46 26.52 60.40
N GLN A 273 36.20 26.62 61.52
CA GLN A 273 36.42 27.80 62.39
C GLN A 273 35.36 28.25 63.43
N THR A 274 35.67 27.95 64.71
CA THR A 274 35.83 28.86 65.89
C THR A 274 34.86 30.06 66.00
N THR A 275 34.18 30.39 67.11
CA THR A 275 34.57 30.45 68.55
C THR A 275 33.38 30.98 69.38
N GLY A 276 33.25 30.56 70.66
CA GLY A 276 32.45 31.22 71.73
C GLY A 276 30.92 31.14 71.64
N SER A 277 30.09 31.20 72.68
CA SER A 277 30.23 31.23 74.14
C SER A 277 28.80 31.15 74.73
N ILE A 278 28.56 30.24 75.70
CA ILE A 278 27.80 30.41 76.96
C ILE A 278 26.58 31.35 76.96
N HIS A 279 25.34 30.89 77.27
CA HIS A 279 24.63 31.13 78.56
C HIS A 279 23.15 30.65 78.62
N ASN A 280 22.80 30.26 79.85
CA ASN A 280 21.54 29.83 80.46
C ASN A 280 20.26 30.62 80.10
N ALA A 281 19.08 29.97 80.20
CA ALA A 281 18.20 30.10 81.38
C ALA A 281 16.85 29.38 81.21
N ALA A 282 16.46 28.65 82.25
CA ALA A 282 15.13 28.11 82.47
C ALA A 282 14.24 29.14 83.21
N LEU A 283 12.94 28.81 83.28
CA LEU A 283 11.82 29.41 84.05
C LEU A 283 11.00 30.51 83.37
N HIS A 284 9.78 30.15 82.94
CA HIS A 284 8.57 30.46 83.71
C HIS A 284 7.38 29.63 83.19
N GLY A 285 6.64 29.04 84.13
CA GLY A 285 5.38 28.38 83.86
C GLY A 285 4.21 29.37 83.84
N THR A 286 3.28 29.15 82.91
CA THR A 286 1.91 29.63 82.99
C THR A 286 1.00 28.61 82.31
N GLN A 287 -0.05 28.20 83.02
CA GLN A 287 -1.16 27.43 82.48
C GLN A 287 -1.76 28.16 81.29
N ALA A 288 -1.71 27.54 80.11
CA ALA A 288 -2.58 27.86 78.99
C ALA A 288 -3.24 26.55 78.55
N THR A 289 -4.55 26.51 78.78
CA THR A 289 -5.57 25.81 77.99
C THR A 289 -5.05 24.86 76.92
N ARG A 290 -5.32 23.55 77.09
CA ARG A 290 -5.32 22.58 75.98
C ARG A 290 -6.39 23.00 74.97
N ILE A 291 -6.00 23.84 74.02
CA ILE A 291 -6.63 23.89 72.70
C ILE A 291 -6.13 22.62 71.99
N PRO A 292 -7.00 21.76 71.45
CA PRO A 292 -6.50 20.73 70.55
C PRO A 292 -5.86 21.47 69.38
N GLU A 293 -4.54 21.37 69.22
CA GLU A 293 -3.90 21.68 67.94
C GLU A 293 -4.53 20.71 66.93
N GLU A 294 -5.58 21.18 66.25
CA GLU A 294 -5.89 20.70 64.92
C GLU A 294 -4.60 20.88 64.13
N THR A 295 -3.95 19.76 63.81
CA THR A 295 -2.96 19.69 62.75
C THR A 295 -3.64 20.20 61.48
N GLN A 296 -3.60 21.52 61.27
CA GLN A 296 -4.15 22.19 60.11
C GLN A 296 -3.33 21.73 58.90
N GLU A 297 -3.82 20.71 58.21
CA GLU A 297 -3.24 20.27 56.95
C GLU A 297 -3.21 21.45 55.98
N SER A 298 -2.02 21.93 55.64
CA SER A 298 -1.81 23.10 54.77
C SER A 298 -2.12 22.84 53.30
N ARG A 299 -2.21 21.57 52.90
CA ARG A 299 -2.40 21.12 51.51
C ARG A 299 -3.63 20.24 51.39
N ARG A 300 -4.28 20.25 50.23
CA ARG A 300 -5.38 19.34 49.88
C ARG A 300 -5.18 18.77 48.48
N LEU A 301 -5.64 17.55 48.24
CA LEU A 301 -5.73 16.98 46.90
C LEU A 301 -6.92 17.62 46.16
N GLU A 302 -6.68 18.16 44.97
CA GLU A 302 -7.70 18.80 44.13
C GLU A 302 -8.26 17.81 43.10
N THR A 303 -7.40 17.03 42.43
CA THR A 303 -7.76 16.04 41.40
C THR A 303 -6.70 14.94 41.26
N GLY A 304 -7.07 13.84 40.60
CA GLY A 304 -6.17 12.76 40.17
C GLY A 304 -5.79 11.78 41.27
N HIS A 305 -5.18 10.67 40.85
CA HIS A 305 -4.53 9.69 41.74
C HIS A 305 -3.01 9.91 41.70
N ASP A 306 -2.27 9.54 42.74
CA ASP A 306 -0.82 9.70 42.77
C ASP A 306 -0.09 8.50 42.14
N TRP A 307 -0.49 8.08 40.93
CA TRP A 307 0.08 6.91 40.25
C TRP A 307 1.33 7.26 39.46
N LEU A 308 1.27 8.33 38.66
CA LEU A 308 2.37 8.83 37.84
C LEU A 308 2.75 10.27 38.22
N ASP A 309 4.01 10.62 37.97
CA ASP A 309 4.47 12.01 38.00
C ASP A 309 4.28 12.64 36.59
N ASN A 310 4.58 13.93 36.46
CA ASN A 310 4.41 14.64 35.18
C ASN A 310 5.21 14.00 34.04
N ASN A 311 6.43 13.56 34.34
CA ASN A 311 7.31 12.93 33.35
C ASN A 311 6.75 11.58 32.87
N GLY A 312 6.17 10.79 33.78
CA GLY A 312 5.51 9.53 33.47
C GLY A 312 4.28 9.72 32.58
N VAL A 313 3.48 10.76 32.85
CA VAL A 313 2.32 11.11 32.00
C VAL A 313 2.76 11.52 30.59
N ASN A 314 3.74 12.43 30.47
CA ASN A 314 4.29 12.85 29.18
C ASN A 314 4.83 11.66 28.37
N LEU A 315 5.57 10.76 29.01
CA LEU A 315 6.10 9.57 28.35
C LEU A 315 4.98 8.64 27.88
N LEU A 316 3.98 8.39 28.73
CA LEU A 316 2.84 7.54 28.39
C LEU A 316 2.03 8.13 27.23
N MET A 317 1.77 9.43 27.26
CA MET A 317 1.10 10.15 26.18
C MET A 317 1.91 10.04 24.89
N ALA A 318 3.21 10.37 24.92
CA ALA A 318 4.07 10.31 23.74
C ALA A 318 4.14 8.90 23.15
N ALA A 319 4.26 7.86 23.98
CA ALA A 319 4.25 6.47 23.56
C ALA A 319 2.90 6.07 22.95
N THR A 320 1.79 6.41 23.60
CA THR A 320 0.43 6.08 23.14
C THR A 320 0.13 6.76 21.81
N MET A 321 0.47 8.03 21.66
CA MET A 321 0.26 8.76 20.42
C MET A 321 1.15 8.25 19.28
N SER A 322 2.40 7.90 19.58
CA SER A 322 3.31 7.35 18.57
C SER A 322 2.85 5.98 18.08
N VAL A 323 2.60 5.04 18.99
CA VAL A 323 2.18 3.67 18.66
C VAL A 323 0.75 3.66 18.11
N GLY A 324 -0.15 4.49 18.65
CA GLY A 324 -1.51 4.63 18.14
C GLY A 324 -1.54 5.19 16.72
N ALA A 325 -0.73 6.22 16.43
CA ALA A 325 -0.62 6.75 15.07
C ALA A 325 0.01 5.72 14.10
N MET A 326 1.00 4.96 14.57
CA MET A 326 1.56 3.84 13.82
C MET A 326 0.50 2.79 13.49
N GLY A 327 -0.31 2.36 14.47
CA GLY A 327 -1.38 1.38 14.27
C GLY A 327 -2.50 1.89 13.36
N ILE A 328 -2.89 3.17 13.49
CA ILE A 328 -3.86 3.79 12.58
C ILE A 328 -3.30 3.86 11.16
N ALA A 329 -2.04 4.26 11.00
CA ALA A 329 -1.38 4.31 9.70
C ALA A 329 -1.24 2.92 9.07
N GLN A 330 -0.87 1.92 9.87
CA GLN A 330 -0.83 0.52 9.46
C GLN A 330 -2.20 0.04 8.97
N TRP A 331 -3.26 0.27 9.74
CA TRP A 331 -4.62 -0.11 9.36
C TRP A 331 -5.09 0.62 8.10
N PHE A 332 -4.85 1.94 8.04
CA PHE A 332 -5.28 2.79 6.93
C PHE A 332 -4.52 2.47 5.63
N TRP A 333 -3.25 2.08 5.71
CA TRP A 333 -2.42 1.70 4.57
C TRP A 333 -2.40 0.19 4.28
N GLY A 334 -3.03 -0.65 5.11
CA GLY A 334 -3.08 -2.09 4.91
C GLY A 334 -1.72 -2.78 5.02
N LEU A 335 -0.84 -2.30 5.89
CA LEU A 335 0.55 -2.75 6.00
C LEU A 335 0.72 -3.88 7.03
N ASP A 336 1.66 -4.80 6.77
CA ASP A 336 2.07 -5.81 7.73
C ASP A 336 3.34 -5.38 8.50
N VAL A 337 3.26 -5.36 9.83
CA VAL A 337 4.38 -4.99 10.71
C VAL A 337 5.47 -6.05 10.69
N PHE A 338 5.16 -7.31 10.36
CA PHE A 338 6.16 -8.37 10.26
C PHE A 338 7.16 -8.15 9.10
N GLU A 339 6.80 -7.35 8.09
CA GLU A 339 7.74 -6.89 7.06
C GLU A 339 8.91 -6.07 7.64
N LEU A 340 8.71 -5.37 8.76
CA LEU A 340 9.77 -4.61 9.43
C LEU A 340 10.85 -5.51 10.07
N LEU A 341 10.51 -6.76 10.39
CA LEU A 341 11.39 -7.70 11.09
C LEU A 341 12.24 -8.56 10.14
N GLY A 342 11.93 -8.55 8.84
CA GLY A 342 12.67 -9.32 7.84
C GLY A 342 12.58 -10.84 8.03
N GLU A 343 11.58 -11.33 8.78
CA GLU A 343 11.29 -12.76 8.86
C GLU A 343 10.62 -13.19 7.55
N GLN A 344 11.35 -13.99 6.77
CA GLN A 344 10.78 -14.80 5.70
C GLN A 344 9.71 -15.70 6.32
N SER A 345 8.49 -15.64 5.79
CA SER A 345 7.43 -16.57 6.14
C SER A 345 7.86 -18.00 5.79
N THR A 346 8.24 -18.78 6.81
CA THR A 346 8.25 -20.24 6.76
C THR A 346 6.84 -20.77 6.48
N PRO A 347 6.68 -21.91 5.77
CA PRO A 347 5.40 -22.35 5.27
C PRO A 347 4.51 -22.94 6.37
N ALA A 348 3.21 -22.67 6.24
CA ALA A 348 2.08 -23.35 6.88
C ALA A 348 2.09 -23.42 8.42
N LYS A 349 1.60 -22.36 9.07
CA LYS A 349 0.75 -22.53 10.25
C LYS A 349 -0.71 -22.43 9.80
N MET A 350 -1.53 -23.40 10.20
CA MET A 350 -2.98 -23.28 10.09
C MET A 350 -3.42 -21.95 10.69
N ALA A 351 -4.17 -21.18 9.90
CA ALA A 351 -4.77 -19.92 10.33
C ALA A 351 -5.46 -20.09 11.68
N THR A 352 -5.22 -19.15 12.59
CA THR A 352 -5.91 -19.11 13.88
C THR A 352 -7.39 -18.78 13.65
N GLU A 353 -8.27 -19.19 14.57
CA GLU A 353 -9.72 -18.98 14.46
C GLU A 353 -10.13 -17.50 14.28
N GLU A 354 -9.28 -16.56 14.70
CA GLU A 354 -9.47 -15.11 14.50
C GLU A 354 -9.17 -14.65 13.06
N GLU A 355 -8.16 -15.20 12.37
CA GLU A 355 -7.90 -14.94 10.94
C GLU A 355 -9.01 -15.50 10.05
N LEU A 356 -9.60 -16.62 10.46
CA LEU A 356 -10.75 -17.24 9.78
C LEU A 356 -12.04 -16.41 9.89
N ALA A 357 -12.10 -15.42 10.79
CA ALA A 357 -13.28 -14.57 11.02
C ALA A 357 -13.33 -13.30 10.14
N MET A 358 -12.23 -12.87 9.50
CA MET A 358 -12.20 -11.75 8.54
C MET A 358 -12.45 -12.17 7.08
N HIS A 359 -12.41 -13.46 6.79
CA HIS A 359 -12.53 -13.99 5.44
C HIS A 359 -13.95 -14.47 5.13
N VAL A 360 -14.48 -14.08 3.97
CA VAL A 360 -15.82 -14.50 3.52
C VAL A 360 -15.69 -15.79 2.72
N ARG A 361 -16.24 -16.88 3.25
CA ARG A 361 -16.28 -18.17 2.55
C ARG A 361 -17.46 -18.22 1.62
N VAL A 362 -17.22 -18.58 0.36
CA VAL A 362 -18.31 -18.85 -0.56
C VAL A 362 -19.05 -20.14 -0.15
N THR A 363 -20.33 -20.19 -0.49
CA THR A 363 -21.14 -21.40 -0.31
C THR A 363 -20.71 -22.49 -1.28
N ILE A 364 -20.98 -23.76 -0.92
CA ILE A 364 -20.69 -24.89 -1.82
C ILE A 364 -21.68 -24.82 -3.00
N PRO A 365 -21.20 -24.64 -4.25
CA PRO A 365 -22.06 -24.66 -5.42
C PRO A 365 -22.46 -26.10 -5.79
N THR A 366 -23.52 -26.21 -6.59
CA THR A 366 -23.91 -27.44 -7.28
C THR A 366 -23.54 -27.33 -8.75
N VAL A 367 -23.12 -28.43 -9.37
CA VAL A 367 -22.81 -28.48 -10.79
C VAL A 367 -23.55 -29.63 -11.47
N SER A 368 -24.03 -29.41 -12.69
CA SER A 368 -24.65 -30.41 -13.54
C SER A 368 -24.01 -30.40 -14.93
N PHE A 369 -23.76 -31.59 -15.49
CA PHE A 369 -23.28 -31.73 -16.85
C PHE A 369 -24.39 -31.40 -17.85
N LEU A 370 -24.06 -30.61 -18.87
CA LEU A 370 -24.99 -30.20 -19.91
C LEU A 370 -24.54 -30.77 -21.27
N PRO A 371 -24.99 -31.98 -21.64
CA PRO A 371 -24.56 -32.62 -22.88
C PRO A 371 -25.05 -31.87 -24.12
N GLU A 372 -24.31 -32.00 -25.22
CA GLU A 372 -24.85 -31.69 -26.53
C GLU A 372 -25.85 -32.76 -26.99
N THR A 373 -26.84 -32.32 -27.77
CA THR A 373 -27.77 -33.21 -28.47
C THR A 373 -27.74 -32.90 -29.97
N GLU A 374 -28.58 -33.58 -30.75
CA GLU A 374 -28.72 -33.26 -32.18
C GLU A 374 -29.30 -31.85 -32.41
N THR A 375 -30.18 -31.39 -31.52
CA THR A 375 -30.92 -30.14 -31.67
C THR A 375 -30.46 -29.02 -30.75
N SER A 376 -29.58 -29.29 -29.79
CA SER A 376 -29.03 -28.30 -28.86
C SER A 376 -27.53 -28.48 -28.71
N LYS A 377 -26.78 -27.46 -29.14
CA LYS A 377 -25.32 -27.42 -29.20
C LYS A 377 -24.77 -26.39 -28.24
N THR A 378 -23.55 -26.59 -27.76
CA THR A 378 -22.87 -25.61 -26.91
C THR A 378 -22.69 -24.31 -27.69
N VAL A 379 -23.05 -23.18 -27.06
CA VAL A 379 -22.91 -21.86 -27.69
C VAL A 379 -21.50 -21.35 -27.45
N THR A 380 -20.64 -21.44 -28.45
CA THR A 380 -19.27 -20.89 -28.40
C THR A 380 -19.16 -19.71 -29.36
N TYR A 381 -18.84 -18.53 -28.84
CA TYR A 381 -18.67 -17.32 -29.66
C TYR A 381 -17.39 -17.34 -30.48
N ASP A 382 -16.34 -17.97 -29.95
CA ASP A 382 -15.07 -18.04 -30.61
C ASP A 382 -14.56 -19.49 -30.72
N LEU A 383 -14.43 -19.95 -31.96
CA LEU A 383 -13.93 -21.28 -32.32
C LEU A 383 -12.40 -21.32 -32.45
N HIS A 384 -11.67 -20.26 -32.08
CA HIS A 384 -10.21 -20.21 -32.23
C HIS A 384 -9.56 -21.49 -31.70
N HIS A 385 -9.00 -22.26 -32.62
CA HIS A 385 -8.27 -23.49 -32.36
C HIS A 385 -9.09 -24.60 -31.67
N GLY A 386 -10.42 -24.52 -31.69
CA GLY A 386 -11.27 -25.66 -31.32
C GLY A 386 -11.05 -26.86 -32.24
N ASP A 387 -10.70 -26.61 -33.49
CA ASP A 387 -10.26 -27.61 -34.48
C ASP A 387 -8.97 -28.34 -34.07
N LEU A 388 -8.17 -27.78 -33.17
CA LEU A 388 -6.96 -28.42 -32.67
C LEU A 388 -7.24 -29.41 -31.52
N LEU A 389 -8.40 -29.36 -30.86
CA LEU A 389 -8.69 -30.23 -29.72
C LEU A 389 -8.48 -31.73 -30.04
N PRO A 390 -8.99 -32.27 -31.16
CA PRO A 390 -8.75 -33.68 -31.50
C PRO A 390 -7.29 -33.99 -31.80
N VAL A 391 -6.52 -33.03 -32.32
CA VAL A 391 -5.09 -33.19 -32.64
C VAL A 391 -4.27 -33.45 -31.36
N TYR A 392 -4.68 -32.84 -30.24
CA TYR A 392 -4.03 -32.99 -28.94
C TYR A 392 -4.68 -34.02 -28.03
N ASP A 393 -5.71 -34.76 -28.48
CA ASP A 393 -6.49 -35.68 -27.66
C ASP A 393 -7.19 -34.95 -26.48
N TYR A 394 -7.80 -33.80 -26.78
CA TYR A 394 -8.55 -32.94 -25.86
C TYR A 394 -10.05 -32.99 -26.14
N ILE A 395 -10.84 -32.81 -25.08
CA ILE A 395 -12.30 -32.71 -25.13
C ILE A 395 -12.77 -31.36 -24.58
N SER A 396 -13.97 -30.96 -24.99
CA SER A 396 -14.68 -29.80 -24.45
C SER A 396 -16.00 -30.26 -23.82
N LEU A 397 -16.23 -29.88 -22.57
CA LEU A 397 -17.38 -30.29 -21.77
C LEU A 397 -18.07 -29.05 -21.20
N GLU A 398 -19.40 -29.04 -21.25
CA GLU A 398 -20.23 -27.93 -20.79
C GLU A 398 -20.98 -28.33 -19.51
N TYR A 399 -21.02 -27.40 -18.56
CA TYR A 399 -21.69 -27.60 -17.27
C TYR A 399 -22.49 -26.37 -16.89
N MET A 400 -23.54 -26.58 -16.11
CA MET A 400 -24.24 -25.54 -15.37
C MET A 400 -23.78 -25.56 -13.93
N VAL A 401 -23.45 -24.39 -13.37
CA VAL A 401 -23.10 -24.20 -11.97
C VAL A 401 -24.13 -23.29 -11.31
N THR A 402 -24.63 -23.73 -10.16
CA THR A 402 -25.65 -23.02 -9.37
C THR A 402 -25.13 -22.83 -7.95
N GLY A 403 -25.34 -21.65 -7.39
CA GLY A 403 -24.91 -21.35 -6.03
C GLY A 403 -25.53 -20.07 -5.50
N VAL A 404 -24.95 -19.56 -4.41
CA VAL A 404 -25.29 -18.26 -3.85
C VAL A 404 -24.09 -17.34 -3.98
N ALA A 405 -24.32 -16.15 -4.54
CA ALA A 405 -23.35 -15.08 -4.65
C ALA A 405 -24.01 -13.75 -4.23
N VAL A 406 -23.38 -12.98 -3.35
CA VAL A 406 -23.92 -11.69 -2.85
C VAL A 406 -25.33 -11.87 -2.29
N ALA A 407 -25.50 -12.91 -1.45
CA ALA A 407 -26.76 -13.32 -0.83
C ALA A 407 -27.94 -13.64 -1.79
N ASN A 408 -27.68 -13.82 -3.09
CA ASN A 408 -28.69 -14.16 -4.09
C ASN A 408 -28.30 -15.43 -4.85
N SER A 409 -29.29 -16.20 -5.31
CA SER A 409 -29.01 -17.35 -6.16
C SER A 409 -28.45 -16.90 -7.51
N TYR A 410 -27.57 -17.71 -8.07
CA TYR A 410 -27.16 -17.60 -9.45
C TYR A 410 -27.17 -18.98 -10.09
N CYS A 411 -27.34 -19.00 -11.41
CA CYS A 411 -27.02 -20.16 -12.23
C CYS A 411 -26.33 -19.66 -13.49
N THR A 412 -25.15 -20.20 -13.77
CA THR A 412 -24.38 -19.83 -14.96
C THR A 412 -23.65 -21.03 -15.52
N ARG A 413 -22.88 -20.83 -16.59
CA ARG A 413 -22.22 -21.88 -17.34
C ARG A 413 -20.72 -21.92 -17.08
N LEU A 414 -20.18 -23.13 -17.15
CA LEU A 414 -18.75 -23.45 -17.25
C LEU A 414 -18.47 -24.21 -18.54
N ILE A 415 -17.37 -23.88 -19.24
CA ILE A 415 -16.84 -24.70 -20.34
C ILE A 415 -15.44 -25.18 -19.95
N LEU A 416 -15.30 -26.49 -19.78
CA LEU A 416 -14.02 -27.14 -19.47
C LEU A 416 -13.41 -27.71 -20.75
N ARG A 417 -12.16 -27.35 -21.04
CA ARG A 417 -11.32 -28.01 -22.04
C ARG A 417 -10.15 -28.71 -21.35
N CYS A 418 -10.05 -30.03 -21.52
CA CYS A 418 -9.07 -30.85 -20.81
C CYS A 418 -8.65 -32.07 -21.65
N PRO A 419 -7.56 -32.77 -21.28
CA PRO A 419 -7.20 -34.04 -21.91
C PRO A 419 -8.35 -35.05 -21.84
N ALA A 420 -8.62 -35.74 -22.95
CA ALA A 420 -9.64 -36.78 -23.02
C ALA A 420 -9.38 -37.91 -22.02
N ASN A 421 -8.10 -38.28 -21.86
CA ASN A 421 -7.63 -39.17 -20.82
C ASN A 421 -7.15 -38.36 -19.61
N SER A 422 -7.92 -38.40 -18.51
CA SER A 422 -7.62 -37.65 -17.28
C SER A 422 -6.28 -38.00 -16.63
N SER A 423 -5.67 -39.16 -16.92
CA SER A 423 -4.32 -39.48 -16.44
C SER A 423 -3.21 -38.63 -17.06
N LYS A 424 -3.48 -37.95 -18.19
CA LYS A 424 -2.57 -36.98 -18.81
C LYS A 424 -2.73 -35.57 -18.22
N PHE A 425 -3.70 -35.35 -17.34
CA PHE A 425 -3.94 -34.05 -16.73
C PHE A 425 -2.84 -33.72 -15.71
N SER A 426 -2.17 -32.60 -15.93
CA SER A 426 -1.05 -32.08 -15.13
C SER A 426 -1.42 -31.52 -13.75
N GLY A 427 -2.70 -31.37 -13.44
CA GLY A 427 -3.18 -30.70 -12.22
C GLY A 427 -3.34 -29.18 -12.33
N LEU A 428 -2.87 -28.54 -13.40
CA LEU A 428 -3.01 -27.08 -13.60
C LEU A 428 -4.24 -26.73 -14.43
N VAL A 429 -5.04 -25.78 -13.94
CA VAL A 429 -6.14 -25.17 -14.68
C VAL A 429 -5.91 -23.67 -14.86
N ILE A 430 -6.02 -23.20 -16.11
CA ILE A 430 -6.13 -21.76 -16.39
C ILE A 430 -7.62 -21.41 -16.46
N MET A 431 -8.08 -20.59 -15.54
CA MET A 431 -9.47 -20.16 -15.46
C MET A 431 -9.60 -18.75 -16.04
N GLU A 432 -10.56 -18.56 -16.94
CA GLU A 432 -10.83 -17.30 -17.63
C GLU A 432 -12.32 -16.93 -17.49
N PRO A 433 -12.67 -15.74 -17.00
CA PRO A 433 -14.05 -15.26 -17.09
C PRO A 433 -14.38 -14.91 -18.54
N SER A 434 -15.59 -15.25 -18.99
CA SER A 434 -16.02 -14.98 -20.36
C SER A 434 -16.04 -13.49 -20.65
N HIS A 435 -15.60 -13.13 -21.86
CA HIS A 435 -15.53 -11.74 -22.28
C HIS A 435 -16.93 -11.16 -22.54
N LEU A 436 -17.18 -9.90 -22.12
CA LEU A 436 -18.51 -9.27 -22.26
C LEU A 436 -18.99 -9.10 -23.71
N TRP A 437 -18.07 -9.09 -24.66
CA TRP A 437 -18.33 -9.01 -26.11
C TRP A 437 -18.36 -10.38 -26.79
N GLY A 438 -18.33 -11.44 -26.00
CA GLY A 438 -18.13 -12.81 -26.46
C GLY A 438 -16.66 -13.13 -26.78
N GLY A 439 -16.34 -14.42 -26.74
CA GLY A 439 -15.03 -14.96 -27.09
C GLY A 439 -14.09 -15.18 -25.89
N THR A 440 -13.04 -15.97 -26.12
CA THR A 440 -12.08 -16.38 -25.09
C THR A 440 -10.65 -16.04 -25.49
N THR A 441 -10.20 -14.94 -24.91
CA THR A 441 -9.01 -14.20 -25.31
C THR A 441 -7.72 -14.85 -24.80
N ILE A 442 -7.72 -15.39 -23.58
CA ILE A 442 -6.58 -16.14 -23.04
C ILE A 442 -6.49 -17.48 -23.74
N TRP A 443 -7.59 -18.23 -23.89
CA TRP A 443 -7.58 -19.49 -24.66
C TRP A 443 -6.94 -19.31 -26.04
N ARG A 444 -7.32 -18.26 -26.77
CA ARG A 444 -6.76 -17.95 -28.09
C ARG A 444 -5.22 -17.87 -28.07
N LEU A 445 -4.66 -17.26 -27.02
CA LEU A 445 -3.22 -17.01 -26.90
C LEU A 445 -2.44 -18.24 -26.40
N ILE A 446 -3.04 -19.09 -25.57
CA ILE A 446 -2.28 -20.13 -24.85
C ILE A 446 -2.64 -21.57 -25.19
N ASN A 447 -3.65 -21.83 -26.02
CA ASN A 447 -4.17 -23.19 -26.26
C ASN A 447 -3.09 -24.22 -26.62
N ARG A 448 -2.11 -23.88 -27.46
CA ARG A 448 -1.04 -24.81 -27.86
C ARG A 448 -0.11 -25.17 -26.70
N TRP A 449 0.27 -24.19 -25.87
CA TRP A 449 1.01 -24.44 -24.63
C TRP A 449 0.21 -25.25 -23.62
N LEU A 450 -1.05 -24.90 -23.45
CA LEU A 450 -1.94 -25.57 -22.51
C LEU A 450 -2.13 -27.06 -22.91
N MET A 451 -2.40 -27.31 -24.19
CA MET A 451 -2.63 -28.66 -24.71
C MET A 451 -1.38 -29.53 -24.77
N ARG A 452 -0.22 -28.98 -25.19
CA ARG A 452 1.02 -29.77 -25.27
C ARG A 452 1.49 -30.29 -23.91
N ASN A 453 1.12 -29.58 -22.83
CA ASN A 453 1.57 -29.88 -21.46
C ASN A 453 0.51 -30.59 -20.59
N GLY A 454 -0.63 -30.99 -21.15
CA GLY A 454 -1.68 -31.67 -20.37
C GLY A 454 -2.37 -30.76 -19.34
N HIS A 455 -2.32 -29.44 -19.53
CA HIS A 455 -3.04 -28.47 -18.68
C HIS A 455 -4.52 -28.40 -19.10
N ALA A 456 -5.40 -27.91 -18.23
CA ALA A 456 -6.81 -27.69 -18.57
C ALA A 456 -7.15 -26.20 -18.57
N TRP A 457 -8.23 -25.86 -19.24
CA TRP A 457 -8.76 -24.50 -19.32
C TRP A 457 -10.23 -24.49 -18.94
N LEU A 458 -10.64 -23.51 -18.15
CA LEU A 458 -12.03 -23.33 -17.73
C LEU A 458 -12.52 -21.92 -18.09
N GLU A 459 -13.51 -21.84 -18.96
CA GLU A 459 -14.32 -20.64 -19.15
C GLU A 459 -15.39 -20.55 -18.07
N VAL A 460 -15.56 -19.36 -17.48
CA VAL A 460 -16.59 -19.08 -16.49
C VAL A 460 -17.44 -17.90 -16.96
N ASP A 461 -18.72 -18.13 -17.25
CA ASP A 461 -19.66 -17.05 -17.55
C ASP A 461 -20.06 -16.30 -16.26
N SER A 462 -19.10 -15.69 -15.55
CA SER A 462 -19.31 -15.09 -14.24
C SER A 462 -19.94 -13.69 -14.28
N GLN A 463 -20.06 -13.11 -15.47
CA GLN A 463 -20.56 -11.75 -15.69
C GLN A 463 -21.94 -11.82 -16.34
N ALA A 464 -22.94 -11.16 -15.76
CA ALA A 464 -24.30 -11.17 -16.31
C ALA A 464 -24.37 -10.71 -17.79
N PRO A 465 -23.62 -9.68 -18.24
CA PRO A 465 -23.60 -9.28 -19.65
C PRO A 465 -23.11 -10.39 -20.60
N ALA A 466 -22.05 -11.11 -20.24
CA ALA A 466 -21.57 -12.23 -21.05
C ALA A 466 -22.58 -13.39 -21.02
N ALA A 467 -22.96 -13.80 -19.82
CA ALA A 467 -23.80 -14.97 -19.57
C ALA A 467 -25.22 -14.83 -20.18
N ILE A 468 -25.85 -13.67 -20.01
CA ILE A 468 -27.23 -13.45 -20.45
C ILE A 468 -27.26 -12.96 -21.90
N ASP A 469 -26.49 -11.94 -22.25
CA ASP A 469 -26.61 -11.30 -23.56
C ASP A 469 -25.88 -12.05 -24.68
N GLN A 470 -24.73 -12.66 -24.39
CA GLN A 470 -23.95 -13.38 -25.42
C GLN A 470 -24.31 -14.86 -25.48
N ILE A 471 -24.67 -15.49 -24.36
CA ILE A 471 -24.89 -16.93 -24.30
C ILE A 471 -26.38 -17.28 -24.25
N LYS A 472 -27.10 -16.86 -23.20
CA LYS A 472 -28.53 -17.21 -23.03
C LYS A 472 -29.40 -16.70 -24.18
N LYS A 473 -29.16 -15.49 -24.70
CA LYS A 473 -29.96 -14.95 -25.82
C LYS A 473 -29.83 -15.76 -27.11
N VAL A 474 -28.72 -16.50 -27.32
CA VAL A 474 -28.50 -17.30 -28.53
C VAL A 474 -29.29 -18.60 -28.50
N ASP A 475 -29.37 -19.27 -27.35
CA ASP A 475 -30.19 -20.47 -27.14
C ASP A 475 -30.95 -20.38 -25.80
N PRO A 476 -32.09 -19.65 -25.76
CA PRO A 476 -32.83 -19.42 -24.52
C PRO A 476 -33.37 -20.70 -23.86
N GLU A 477 -33.64 -21.73 -24.65
CA GLU A 477 -34.17 -23.00 -24.16
C GLU A 477 -33.08 -23.84 -23.49
N ARG A 478 -31.88 -23.94 -24.09
CA ARG A 478 -30.73 -24.64 -23.48
C ARG A 478 -30.33 -24.01 -22.16
N TYR A 479 -30.35 -22.68 -22.08
CA TYR A 479 -29.87 -21.91 -20.93
C TYR A 479 -30.98 -21.28 -20.09
N LYS A 480 -32.21 -21.82 -20.15
CA LYS A 480 -33.39 -21.26 -19.48
C LYS A 480 -33.17 -20.99 -17.98
N ASP A 481 -32.39 -21.85 -17.32
CA ASP A 481 -32.11 -21.78 -15.88
C ASP A 481 -31.04 -20.74 -15.52
N MET A 482 -30.27 -20.22 -16.49
CA MET A 482 -29.24 -19.19 -16.22
C MET A 482 -29.89 -17.92 -15.67
N HIS A 483 -29.40 -17.45 -14.53
CA HIS A 483 -29.91 -16.24 -13.87
C HIS A 483 -28.84 -15.62 -12.97
N PHE A 484 -28.97 -14.31 -12.78
CA PHE A 484 -28.15 -13.47 -11.91
C PHE A 484 -29.08 -12.55 -11.11
N ILE A 485 -28.52 -11.81 -10.16
CA ILE A 485 -29.20 -10.67 -9.55
C ILE A 485 -29.66 -9.70 -10.65
N ALA A 486 -30.83 -9.08 -10.45
CA ALA A 486 -31.35 -8.13 -11.41
C ALA A 486 -30.36 -6.97 -11.61
N CYS A 487 -29.86 -6.82 -12.83
CA CYS A 487 -28.94 -5.78 -13.24
C CYS A 487 -29.27 -5.32 -14.66
N ARG A 488 -28.69 -4.19 -15.08
CA ARG A 488 -28.80 -3.77 -16.48
C ARG A 488 -28.07 -4.75 -17.38
N THR A 489 -28.66 -5.06 -18.53
CA THR A 489 -28.06 -5.90 -19.57
C THR A 489 -27.11 -5.08 -20.46
N LEU A 490 -26.21 -5.73 -21.20
CA LEU A 490 -25.23 -5.09 -22.07
C LEU A 490 -25.88 -4.06 -23.00
N GLU A 491 -27.01 -4.42 -23.60
CA GLU A 491 -27.81 -3.59 -24.51
C GLU A 491 -28.27 -2.27 -23.86
N GLU A 492 -28.49 -2.27 -22.55
CA GLU A 492 -28.96 -1.11 -21.78
C GLU A 492 -27.84 -0.14 -21.37
N PHE A 493 -26.56 -0.57 -21.42
CA PHE A 493 -25.43 0.26 -21.00
C PHE A 493 -24.26 0.36 -21.98
N SER A 494 -24.28 -0.37 -23.09
CA SER A 494 -23.23 -0.33 -24.12
C SER A 494 -23.34 0.87 -25.07
N SER A 495 -24.25 1.83 -24.82
CA SER A 495 -24.41 3.02 -25.66
C SER A 495 -23.12 3.85 -25.63
N ASN A 496 -22.37 3.79 -26.74
CA ASN A 496 -21.14 4.51 -27.08
C ASN A 496 -19.86 4.06 -26.32
N ILE A 497 -19.15 3.06 -26.86
CA ILE A 497 -17.67 3.10 -26.82
C ILE A 497 -17.28 4.25 -27.76
N PRO A 498 -16.65 5.33 -27.28
CA PRO A 498 -16.49 6.54 -28.07
C PRO A 498 -15.63 6.30 -29.31
N SER A 499 -16.01 6.89 -30.44
CA SER A 499 -15.02 7.24 -31.46
C SER A 499 -14.25 8.48 -30.96
N PHE A 500 -12.95 8.52 -31.21
CA PHE A 500 -12.02 9.53 -30.73
C PHE A 500 -12.34 10.94 -31.29
N SER A 501 -13.29 11.67 -30.69
CA SER A 501 -13.51 13.09 -30.95
C SER A 501 -12.60 13.97 -30.08
N ASN A 502 -12.47 13.69 -28.77
CA ASN A 502 -11.46 14.27 -27.86
C ASN A 502 -11.27 13.40 -26.57
N ALA A 503 -10.16 13.62 -25.84
CA ALA A 503 -9.75 12.78 -24.70
C ALA A 503 -10.70 12.87 -23.48
N ASP A 504 -11.28 14.04 -23.21
CA ASP A 504 -12.16 14.25 -22.07
C ASP A 504 -13.52 13.53 -22.25
N GLU A 505 -14.04 13.54 -23.48
CA GLU A 505 -15.25 12.80 -23.85
C GLU A 505 -15.00 11.28 -23.80
N LEU A 506 -13.83 10.84 -24.27
CA LEU A 506 -13.41 9.44 -24.19
C LEU A 506 -13.36 8.94 -22.74
N TRP A 507 -12.68 9.69 -21.86
CA TRP A 507 -12.54 9.36 -20.46
C TRP A 507 -13.89 9.30 -19.74
N ASN A 508 -14.76 10.29 -19.97
CA ASN A 508 -16.07 10.35 -19.32
C ASN A 508 -16.97 9.18 -19.73
N ASN A 509 -17.03 8.87 -21.03
CA ASN A 509 -17.83 7.75 -21.53
C ASN A 509 -17.28 6.40 -21.04
N TYR A 510 -15.95 6.23 -21.05
CA TYR A 510 -15.32 5.02 -20.53
C TYR A 510 -15.56 4.82 -19.03
N ARG A 511 -15.48 5.90 -18.23
CA ARG A 511 -15.82 5.87 -16.80
C ARG A 511 -17.27 5.45 -16.56
N ILE A 512 -18.23 6.04 -17.30
CA ILE A 512 -19.66 5.70 -17.19
C ILE A 512 -19.90 4.24 -17.57
N PHE A 513 -19.24 3.76 -18.63
CA PHE A 513 -19.29 2.35 -19.03
C PHE A 513 -18.79 1.45 -17.89
N LYS A 514 -17.61 1.71 -17.31
CA LYS A 514 -17.05 0.92 -16.21
C LYS A 514 -17.95 0.90 -14.98
N GLU A 515 -18.49 2.05 -14.58
CA GLU A 515 -19.41 2.15 -13.43
C GLU A 515 -20.64 1.25 -13.61
N ARG A 516 -21.23 1.23 -14.82
CA ARG A 516 -22.40 0.38 -15.12
C ARG A 516 -22.04 -1.09 -15.24
N TRP A 517 -20.91 -1.40 -15.89
CA TRP A 517 -20.45 -2.77 -16.06
C TRP A 517 -20.05 -3.42 -14.71
N TRP A 518 -19.48 -2.66 -13.78
CA TRP A 518 -19.22 -3.13 -12.41
C TRP A 518 -20.49 -3.49 -11.66
N ALA A 519 -21.56 -2.71 -11.81
CA ALA A 519 -22.85 -3.07 -11.23
C ALA A 519 -23.41 -4.37 -11.82
N ALA A 520 -23.19 -4.63 -13.12
CA ALA A 520 -23.63 -5.85 -13.81
C ALA A 520 -22.72 -7.08 -13.55
N THR A 521 -21.61 -6.90 -12.86
CA THR A 521 -20.59 -7.94 -12.59
C THR A 521 -20.44 -8.21 -11.08
N LEU A 522 -21.37 -7.71 -10.27
CA LEU A 522 -21.30 -7.75 -8.81
C LEU A 522 -21.11 -9.17 -8.23
N GLN A 523 -21.76 -10.18 -8.81
CA GLN A 523 -21.65 -11.58 -8.35
C GLN A 523 -20.39 -12.32 -8.84
N SER A 524 -19.66 -11.74 -9.80
CA SER A 524 -18.56 -12.42 -10.49
C SER A 524 -17.45 -12.92 -9.56
N PRO A 525 -16.96 -12.15 -8.56
CA PRO A 525 -15.91 -12.63 -7.66
C PRO A 525 -16.29 -13.93 -6.93
N GLU A 526 -17.48 -14.00 -6.34
CA GLU A 526 -17.94 -15.20 -5.63
C GLU A 526 -18.19 -16.38 -6.59
N ILE A 527 -18.67 -16.12 -7.81
CA ILE A 527 -18.84 -17.15 -8.85
C ILE A 527 -17.49 -17.74 -9.29
N LEU A 528 -16.46 -16.90 -9.46
CA LEU A 528 -15.11 -17.37 -9.81
C LEU A 528 -14.51 -18.24 -8.69
N VAL A 529 -14.69 -17.85 -7.44
CA VAL A 529 -14.25 -18.67 -6.28
C VAL A 529 -15.03 -19.99 -6.22
N ALA A 530 -16.34 -19.97 -6.48
CA ALA A 530 -17.15 -21.17 -6.57
C ALA A 530 -16.71 -22.11 -7.72
N ALA A 531 -16.38 -21.56 -8.89
CA ALA A 531 -15.83 -22.33 -10.01
C ALA A 531 -14.48 -22.99 -9.66
N SER A 532 -13.60 -22.27 -8.95
CA SER A 532 -12.36 -22.85 -8.42
C SER A 532 -12.62 -23.99 -7.45
N HIS A 533 -13.63 -23.87 -6.58
CA HIS A 533 -14.04 -24.97 -5.70
C HIS A 533 -14.48 -26.20 -6.49
N VAL A 534 -15.31 -26.02 -7.52
CA VAL A 534 -15.81 -27.11 -8.38
C VAL A 534 -14.67 -27.83 -9.12
N LEU A 535 -13.64 -27.10 -9.57
CA LEU A 535 -12.44 -27.70 -10.16
C LEU A 535 -11.67 -28.58 -9.16
N ARG A 536 -11.58 -28.15 -7.90
CA ARG A 536 -10.83 -28.84 -6.84
C ARG A 536 -11.60 -30.00 -6.20
N SER A 537 -12.93 -30.00 -6.32
CA SER A 537 -13.79 -31.06 -5.79
C SER A 537 -13.76 -32.33 -6.65
N GLY A 538 -13.36 -32.22 -7.93
CA GLY A 538 -13.39 -33.33 -8.87
C GLY A 538 -14.71 -33.48 -9.63
N GLN A 539 -15.69 -32.61 -9.39
CA GLN A 539 -17.04 -32.73 -9.95
C GLN A 539 -17.09 -32.56 -11.48
N LEU A 540 -16.05 -31.97 -12.10
CA LEU A 540 -15.95 -31.84 -13.56
C LEU A 540 -15.21 -33.02 -14.24
N GLY A 541 -14.98 -34.13 -13.53
CA GLY A 541 -14.26 -35.30 -14.06
C GLY A 541 -12.73 -35.18 -14.02
N ILE A 542 -12.19 -34.01 -13.66
CA ILE A 542 -10.79 -33.79 -13.30
C ILE A 542 -10.72 -33.10 -11.94
N LYS A 543 -9.61 -33.29 -11.22
CA LYS A 543 -9.36 -32.63 -9.93
C LYS A 543 -8.16 -31.70 -10.02
N ALA A 544 -8.42 -30.40 -10.03
CA ALA A 544 -7.36 -29.39 -10.08
C ALA A 544 -6.52 -29.37 -8.79
N GLU A 545 -5.21 -29.32 -8.97
CA GLU A 545 -4.25 -29.04 -7.88
C GLU A 545 -3.98 -27.54 -7.77
N ARG A 546 -3.93 -26.85 -8.91
CA ARG A 546 -3.61 -25.43 -9.04
C ARG A 546 -4.58 -24.77 -10.02
N VAL A 547 -5.04 -23.58 -9.68
CA VAL A 547 -5.91 -22.74 -10.49
C VAL A 547 -5.30 -21.35 -10.60
N VAL A 548 -4.97 -20.94 -11.83
CA VAL A 548 -4.51 -19.59 -12.15
C VAL A 548 -5.66 -18.83 -12.82
N LEU A 549 -6.02 -17.68 -12.26
CA LEU A 549 -7.04 -16.81 -12.81
C LEU A 549 -6.41 -15.83 -13.80
N ALA A 550 -6.80 -15.89 -15.07
CA ALA A 550 -6.25 -15.07 -16.14
C ALA A 550 -7.34 -14.43 -16.99
N GLY A 551 -7.02 -13.30 -17.61
CA GLY A 551 -7.97 -12.52 -18.40
C GLY A 551 -7.24 -11.51 -19.25
N LEU A 552 -7.92 -10.99 -20.26
CA LEU A 552 -7.42 -9.99 -21.21
C LEU A 552 -8.44 -8.87 -21.39
N SER A 553 -7.99 -7.62 -21.55
CA SER A 553 -8.87 -6.46 -21.72
C SER A 553 -9.79 -6.28 -20.51
N GLN A 554 -11.10 -6.17 -20.70
CA GLN A 554 -12.05 -6.04 -19.61
C GLN A 554 -12.01 -7.24 -18.65
N THR A 555 -11.80 -8.47 -19.15
CA THR A 555 -11.68 -9.62 -18.22
C THR A 555 -10.42 -9.52 -17.33
N ALA A 556 -9.36 -8.84 -17.78
CA ALA A 556 -8.22 -8.50 -16.93
C ALA A 556 -8.55 -7.36 -15.94
N ASP A 557 -9.34 -6.35 -16.33
CA ASP A 557 -9.82 -5.32 -15.38
C ASP A 557 -10.63 -5.96 -14.24
N LEU A 558 -11.44 -6.98 -14.53
CA LEU A 558 -12.16 -7.77 -13.53
C LEU A 558 -11.19 -8.50 -12.59
N ILE A 559 -10.08 -9.05 -13.10
CA ILE A 559 -9.06 -9.71 -12.28
C ILE A 559 -8.31 -8.71 -11.41
N ARG A 560 -7.95 -7.55 -11.97
CA ARG A 560 -7.35 -6.45 -11.20
C ARG A 560 -8.28 -6.02 -10.07
N LYS A 561 -9.57 -5.87 -10.35
CA LYS A 561 -10.59 -5.58 -9.34
C LYS A 561 -10.70 -6.71 -8.31
N PHE A 562 -10.63 -7.98 -8.72
CA PHE A 562 -10.61 -9.11 -7.80
C PHE A 562 -9.41 -9.04 -6.83
N ILE A 563 -8.22 -8.78 -7.35
CA ILE A 563 -6.99 -8.63 -6.55
C ILE A 563 -7.13 -7.47 -5.56
N VAL A 564 -7.72 -6.35 -5.95
CA VAL A 564 -7.82 -5.17 -5.08
C VAL A 564 -8.95 -5.31 -4.05
N GLU A 565 -10.11 -5.85 -4.44
CA GLU A 565 -11.34 -5.75 -3.63
C GLU A 565 -11.81 -7.09 -3.07
N SER A 566 -11.39 -8.23 -3.65
CA SER A 566 -11.99 -9.55 -3.39
C SER A 566 -11.02 -10.61 -2.87
N LEU A 567 -9.77 -10.24 -2.55
CA LEU A 567 -8.80 -11.18 -1.96
C LEU A 567 -9.20 -11.73 -0.58
N HIS A 568 -10.23 -11.17 0.07
CA HIS A 568 -10.79 -11.70 1.30
C HIS A 568 -11.69 -12.94 1.09
N LEU A 569 -12.07 -13.24 -0.15
CA LEU A 569 -12.88 -14.41 -0.47
C LEU A 569 -12.09 -15.70 -0.30
N ARG A 570 -12.72 -16.73 0.26
CA ARG A 570 -12.14 -18.05 0.46
C ARG A 570 -13.04 -19.15 -0.08
N LEU A 571 -12.41 -20.26 -0.46
CA LEU A 571 -13.11 -21.51 -0.75
C LEU A 571 -13.91 -21.97 0.48
N PRO A 572 -14.90 -22.86 0.32
CA PRO A 572 -15.69 -23.40 1.45
C PRO A 572 -14.84 -23.99 2.59
N ASN A 573 -13.67 -24.55 2.26
CA ASN A 573 -12.71 -25.11 3.22
C ASN A 573 -11.78 -24.06 3.87
N GLY A 574 -11.93 -22.77 3.55
CA GLY A 574 -11.12 -21.68 4.08
C GLY A 574 -9.81 -21.41 3.32
N CYS A 575 -9.47 -22.17 2.29
CA CYS A 575 -8.25 -21.96 1.50
C CYS A 575 -8.41 -20.82 0.47
N ALA A 576 -7.28 -20.24 0.05
CA ALA A 576 -7.25 -19.29 -1.05
C ALA A 576 -7.74 -19.96 -2.36
N PRO A 577 -8.51 -19.25 -3.21
CA PRO A 577 -9.08 -19.83 -4.41
C PRO A 577 -8.09 -20.00 -5.56
N PHE A 578 -7.03 -19.19 -5.62
CA PHE A 578 -6.12 -19.13 -6.76
C PHE A 578 -4.68 -19.07 -6.27
N GLU A 579 -3.79 -19.82 -6.92
CA GLU A 579 -2.35 -19.76 -6.67
C GLU A 579 -1.67 -18.65 -7.50
N GLY A 580 -2.33 -18.16 -8.54
CA GLY A 580 -1.80 -17.06 -9.34
C GLY A 580 -2.85 -16.28 -10.13
N PHE A 581 -2.47 -15.06 -10.49
CA PHE A 581 -3.25 -14.13 -11.31
C PHE A 581 -2.42 -13.63 -12.50
N ILE A 582 -3.02 -13.62 -13.69
CA ILE A 582 -2.40 -13.05 -14.89
C ILE A 582 -3.37 -12.08 -15.58
N PRO A 583 -3.47 -10.81 -15.13
CA PRO A 583 -4.17 -9.77 -15.87
C PRO A 583 -3.33 -9.32 -17.07
N CYS A 584 -3.90 -9.43 -18.27
CA CYS A 584 -3.25 -9.09 -19.53
C CYS A 584 -3.94 -7.90 -20.22
N GLN A 585 -3.15 -7.02 -20.83
CA GLN A 585 -3.58 -6.01 -21.81
C GLN A 585 -4.85 -5.24 -21.37
N CYS A 586 -4.76 -4.54 -20.26
CA CYS A 586 -5.89 -3.93 -19.55
C CYS A 586 -5.67 -2.43 -19.30
N ASP A 587 -6.62 -1.76 -18.65
CA ASP A 587 -6.62 -0.30 -18.52
C ASP A 587 -5.68 0.27 -17.45
N GLY A 588 -4.67 -0.53 -17.03
CA GLY A 588 -3.48 -0.14 -16.27
C GLY A 588 -3.77 0.26 -14.83
N GLY A 589 -4.74 1.14 -14.60
CA GLY A 589 -5.15 1.64 -13.29
C GLY A 589 -3.98 2.03 -12.38
N ASN A 590 -4.22 2.01 -11.07
CA ASN A 590 -3.16 2.12 -10.07
C ASN A 590 -2.36 0.80 -10.00
N PRO A 591 -1.13 0.79 -9.46
CA PRO A 591 -0.35 -0.45 -9.39
C PRO A 591 -1.06 -1.49 -8.51
N LEU A 592 -0.98 -2.76 -8.90
CA LEU A 592 -1.56 -3.85 -8.11
C LEU A 592 -0.80 -4.03 -6.78
N PRO A 593 -1.48 -4.38 -5.67
CA PRO A 593 -0.83 -4.67 -4.41
C PRO A 593 -0.07 -6.00 -4.45
N ASP A 594 0.77 -6.25 -3.45
CA ASP A 594 1.32 -7.58 -3.24
C ASP A 594 0.24 -8.51 -2.70
N VAL A 595 0.30 -9.78 -3.14
CA VAL A 595 -0.63 -10.82 -2.69
C VAL A 595 0.15 -11.85 -1.88
N HIS A 596 -0.34 -12.17 -0.69
CA HIS A 596 0.30 -13.13 0.21
C HIS A 596 0.15 -14.58 -0.28
N ASP A 597 -1.07 -14.97 -0.64
CA ASP A 597 -1.43 -16.36 -0.96
C ASP A 597 -1.28 -16.73 -2.45
N ALA A 598 -0.83 -15.81 -3.29
CA ALA A 598 -0.78 -16.01 -4.74
C ALA A 598 0.38 -15.23 -5.41
N LYS A 599 0.67 -15.57 -6.66
CA LYS A 599 1.60 -14.84 -7.53
C LYS A 599 0.86 -14.02 -8.58
N VAL A 600 1.44 -12.91 -9.01
CA VAL A 600 0.86 -12.00 -10.00
C VAL A 600 1.89 -11.73 -11.08
N ILE A 601 1.50 -12.02 -12.32
CA ILE A 601 2.22 -11.57 -13.51
C ILE A 601 1.27 -10.66 -14.29
N GLU A 602 1.53 -9.37 -14.28
CA GLU A 602 0.81 -8.40 -15.08
C GLU A 602 1.52 -8.19 -16.42
N VAL A 603 0.76 -8.19 -17.51
CA VAL A 603 1.30 -8.08 -18.88
C VAL A 603 0.58 -6.99 -19.65
N LEU A 604 1.32 -6.03 -20.21
CA LEU A 604 0.77 -4.98 -21.09
C LEU A 604 1.52 -4.96 -22.42
N GLY A 605 0.82 -4.64 -23.51
CA GLY A 605 1.41 -4.41 -24.81
C GLY A 605 1.71 -2.94 -25.09
N GLU A 606 2.38 -2.69 -26.20
CA GLU A 606 2.63 -1.34 -26.72
C GLU A 606 1.29 -0.60 -26.95
N PHE A 607 0.25 -1.31 -27.42
CA PHE A 607 -1.09 -0.75 -27.58
C PHE A 607 -1.65 -0.19 -26.27
N GLU A 608 -1.55 -0.94 -25.16
CA GLU A 608 -2.09 -0.47 -23.88
C GLU A 608 -1.40 0.82 -23.45
N LEU A 609 -0.09 0.95 -23.60
CA LEU A 609 0.59 2.19 -23.22
C LEU A 609 0.08 3.41 -24.00
N ILE A 610 -0.19 3.25 -25.30
CA ILE A 610 -0.79 4.31 -26.13
C ILE A 610 -2.21 4.63 -25.67
N TYR A 611 -2.99 3.58 -25.38
CA TYR A 611 -4.36 3.72 -24.91
C TYR A 611 -4.42 4.42 -23.53
N LEU A 612 -3.56 4.03 -22.60
CA LEU A 612 -3.44 4.59 -21.27
C LEU A 612 -3.04 6.06 -21.29
N LYS A 613 -2.05 6.42 -22.12
CA LYS A 613 -1.68 7.83 -22.31
C LYS A 613 -2.88 8.66 -22.76
N THR A 614 -3.72 8.10 -23.64
CA THR A 614 -4.90 8.79 -24.15
C THR A 614 -5.99 8.93 -23.08
N LEU A 615 -6.13 7.93 -22.21
CA LEU A 615 -7.11 7.93 -21.12
C LEU A 615 -6.72 8.79 -19.91
N TYR A 616 -5.48 8.65 -19.43
CA TYR A 616 -5.04 9.19 -18.14
C TYR A 616 -4.15 10.44 -18.27
N GLY A 617 -3.86 10.88 -19.48
CA GLY A 617 -2.81 11.85 -19.75
C GLY A 617 -1.43 11.19 -19.73
N GLY A 618 -0.51 11.72 -20.53
CA GLY A 618 0.84 11.18 -20.64
C GLY A 618 1.74 11.55 -19.47
N SER A 619 2.59 10.61 -19.06
CA SER A 619 3.57 10.75 -17.97
C SER A 619 4.76 9.82 -18.23
N GLU A 620 5.96 10.18 -17.75
CA GLU A 620 7.14 9.29 -17.71
C GLU A 620 6.93 8.06 -16.81
N SER A 621 5.95 8.12 -15.90
CA SER A 621 5.58 7.01 -15.03
C SER A 621 4.09 6.70 -15.16
N PRO A 622 3.70 5.85 -16.12
CA PRO A 622 2.35 5.31 -16.21
C PRO A 622 1.85 4.73 -14.88
N PRO A 623 0.55 4.89 -14.55
CA PRO A 623 0.04 4.65 -13.21
C PRO A 623 0.06 3.19 -12.77
N HIS A 624 0.17 2.22 -13.69
CA HIS A 624 0.21 0.79 -13.38
C HIS A 624 1.58 0.31 -12.90
N ARG A 625 2.64 1.09 -13.16
CA ARG A 625 4.02 0.67 -12.89
C ARG A 625 4.31 0.67 -11.38
N ARG A 626 4.92 -0.43 -10.92
CA ARG A 626 5.57 -0.56 -9.60
C ARG A 626 6.78 -1.46 -9.70
N ALA A 627 7.62 -1.42 -8.66
CA ALA A 627 8.75 -2.34 -8.53
C ALA A 627 8.28 -3.79 -8.31
N ASP A 628 9.10 -4.73 -8.78
CA ASP A 628 8.97 -6.16 -8.51
C ASP A 628 8.94 -6.47 -7.01
N SER A 629 8.27 -7.57 -6.66
CA SER A 629 8.24 -8.11 -5.29
C SER A 629 8.46 -9.63 -5.26
N SER A 630 8.28 -10.27 -4.11
CA SER A 630 8.29 -11.73 -3.99
C SER A 630 7.05 -12.40 -4.59
N SER A 631 6.01 -11.63 -4.93
CA SER A 631 4.76 -12.13 -5.52
C SER A 631 4.30 -11.39 -6.77
N PHE A 632 4.95 -10.31 -7.20
CA PHE A 632 4.54 -9.49 -8.34
C PHE A 632 5.62 -9.32 -9.41
N ARG A 633 5.21 -9.40 -10.69
CA ARG A 633 5.98 -8.97 -11.87
C ARG A 633 5.10 -8.18 -12.83
N LEU A 634 5.72 -7.20 -13.48
CA LEU A 634 5.13 -6.44 -14.58
C LEU A 634 5.98 -6.58 -15.85
N TYR A 635 5.35 -6.92 -16.97
CA TYR A 635 5.98 -6.96 -18.28
C TYR A 635 5.25 -6.05 -19.27
N GLU A 636 5.97 -5.10 -19.85
CA GLU A 636 5.51 -4.35 -21.01
C GLU A 636 6.24 -4.83 -22.26
N VAL A 637 5.50 -5.18 -23.30
CA VAL A 637 6.02 -5.94 -24.45
C VAL A 637 6.10 -5.06 -25.68
N ALA A 638 7.33 -4.80 -26.13
CA ALA A 638 7.60 -3.97 -27.30
C ALA A 638 7.05 -4.62 -28.57
N GLY A 639 6.23 -3.89 -29.34
CA GLY A 639 5.58 -4.35 -30.55
C GLY A 639 4.28 -5.16 -30.34
N MET A 640 3.88 -5.44 -29.10
CA MET A 640 2.68 -6.24 -28.86
C MET A 640 1.40 -5.40 -29.00
N SER A 641 0.55 -5.78 -29.96
CA SER A 641 -0.80 -5.24 -30.13
C SER A 641 -1.84 -5.88 -29.20
N HIS A 642 -3.00 -5.24 -29.03
CA HIS A 642 -4.13 -5.80 -28.26
C HIS A 642 -4.67 -7.12 -28.85
N ARG A 643 -4.63 -7.24 -30.18
CA ARG A 643 -5.10 -8.43 -30.89
C ARG A 643 -4.05 -8.97 -31.85
N GLU A 644 -3.56 -10.16 -31.55
CA GLU A 644 -2.63 -10.92 -32.40
C GLU A 644 -3.29 -11.31 -33.73
N THR A 645 -2.48 -11.30 -34.79
CA THR A 645 -2.90 -11.63 -36.16
C THR A 645 -2.12 -12.79 -36.80
N ARG A 646 -1.16 -13.39 -36.07
CA ARG A 646 -0.40 -14.56 -36.55
C ARG A 646 -1.27 -15.80 -36.78
N TYR A 647 -2.26 -16.04 -35.91
CA TYR A 647 -3.14 -17.21 -35.97
C TYR A 647 -4.62 -16.85 -36.08
N LEU A 648 -4.98 -15.99 -37.03
CA LEU A 648 -6.39 -15.60 -37.25
C LEU A 648 -7.28 -16.81 -37.60
N SER A 649 -8.44 -16.90 -36.96
CA SER A 649 -9.51 -17.80 -37.39
C SER A 649 -10.06 -17.42 -38.77
N MET A 650 -10.78 -18.33 -39.41
CA MET A 650 -11.44 -18.03 -40.69
C MET A 650 -12.46 -16.89 -40.59
N ALA A 651 -13.18 -16.81 -39.46
CA ALA A 651 -14.09 -15.71 -39.19
C ALA A 651 -13.34 -14.38 -39.11
N ASP A 652 -12.18 -14.35 -38.45
CA ASP A 652 -11.35 -13.17 -38.36
C ASP A 652 -10.71 -12.78 -39.69
N LYS A 653 -10.20 -13.73 -40.47
CA LYS A 653 -9.70 -13.47 -41.83
C LYS A 653 -10.77 -12.83 -42.69
N LYS A 654 -12.01 -13.33 -42.64
CA LYS A 654 -13.16 -12.76 -43.35
C LYS A 654 -13.52 -11.36 -42.82
N ARG A 655 -13.52 -11.15 -41.51
CA ARG A 655 -13.83 -9.86 -40.87
C ARG A 655 -12.77 -8.80 -41.22
N LEU A 656 -11.51 -9.19 -41.31
CA LEU A 656 -10.38 -8.31 -41.55
C LEU A 656 -10.05 -8.11 -43.04
N SER A 657 -10.59 -8.92 -43.96
CA SER A 657 -10.30 -8.82 -45.39
C SER A 657 -10.83 -7.55 -46.06
N VAL A 658 -11.72 -6.81 -45.40
CA VAL A 658 -12.30 -5.56 -45.91
C VAL A 658 -11.53 -4.31 -45.45
N VAL A 659 -10.54 -4.48 -44.58
CA VAL A 659 -9.74 -3.38 -44.03
C VAL A 659 -8.61 -3.06 -45.01
N ASP A 660 -8.56 -1.81 -45.47
CA ASP A 660 -7.42 -1.27 -46.19
C ASP A 660 -6.32 -0.88 -45.18
N LEU A 661 -5.15 -1.48 -45.34
CA LEU A 661 -4.00 -1.31 -44.45
C LEU A 661 -3.03 -0.22 -44.92
N GLU A 662 -3.36 0.52 -46.00
CA GLU A 662 -2.55 1.63 -46.51
C GLU A 662 -1.08 1.24 -46.78
N GLY A 663 -0.87 0.03 -47.31
CA GLY A 663 0.45 -0.52 -47.62
C GLY A 663 1.16 -1.21 -46.45
N ALA A 664 0.53 -1.30 -45.28
CA ALA A 664 0.94 -2.23 -44.22
C ALA A 664 0.38 -3.64 -44.47
N GLN A 665 0.80 -4.60 -43.64
CA GLN A 665 0.24 -5.95 -43.58
C GLN A 665 -0.16 -6.30 -42.14
N TRP A 666 -0.95 -7.35 -41.97
CA TRP A 666 -1.25 -7.87 -40.63
C TRP A 666 0.03 -8.35 -39.95
N SER A 667 0.20 -8.02 -38.67
CA SER A 667 1.44 -8.31 -37.97
C SER A 667 1.74 -9.81 -37.85
N THR A 668 3.01 -10.16 -38.03
CA THR A 668 3.50 -11.53 -37.81
C THR A 668 4.04 -11.74 -36.39
N PHE A 669 3.96 -10.70 -35.54
CA PHE A 669 4.44 -10.71 -34.16
C PHE A 669 3.84 -11.88 -33.37
N ALA A 670 4.71 -12.69 -32.76
CA ALA A 670 4.32 -13.92 -32.07
C ALA A 670 3.90 -13.67 -30.61
N SER A 671 2.82 -12.92 -30.36
CA SER A 671 2.36 -12.62 -28.99
C SER A 671 2.08 -13.89 -28.19
N SER A 672 1.42 -14.89 -28.80
CA SER A 672 1.10 -16.18 -28.20
C SER A 672 2.31 -16.90 -27.61
N PHE A 673 3.48 -16.82 -28.25
CA PHE A 673 4.69 -17.48 -27.76
C PHE A 673 5.24 -16.82 -26.49
N LEU A 674 5.08 -15.50 -26.37
CA LEU A 674 5.41 -14.81 -25.13
C LEU A 674 4.44 -15.20 -24.01
N TYR A 675 3.13 -15.26 -24.30
CA TYR A 675 2.16 -15.74 -23.32
C TYR A 675 2.44 -17.19 -22.89
N HIS A 676 2.81 -18.08 -23.81
CA HIS A 676 3.24 -19.43 -23.45
C HIS A 676 4.38 -19.42 -22.41
N ALA A 677 5.42 -18.61 -22.64
CA ALA A 677 6.55 -18.49 -21.72
C ALA A 677 6.14 -17.91 -20.36
N LEU A 678 5.29 -16.87 -20.34
CA LEU A 678 4.84 -16.24 -19.09
C LEU A 678 3.92 -17.14 -18.25
N PHE A 679 3.02 -17.89 -18.89
CA PHE A 679 2.18 -18.86 -18.20
C PHE A 679 2.98 -20.07 -17.69
N ASP A 680 3.98 -20.51 -18.45
CA ASP A 680 4.94 -21.53 -17.99
C ASP A 680 5.74 -21.04 -16.78
N ALA A 681 6.21 -19.79 -16.83
CA ALA A 681 6.93 -19.16 -15.73
C ALA A 681 6.04 -18.98 -14.48
N MET A 682 4.76 -18.63 -14.64
CA MET A 682 3.79 -18.62 -13.54
C MET A 682 3.67 -20.00 -12.89
N ASN A 683 3.48 -21.05 -13.69
CA ASN A 683 3.37 -22.41 -13.15
C ASN A 683 4.65 -22.84 -12.43
N LYS A 684 5.83 -22.55 -12.98
CA LYS A 684 7.13 -22.78 -12.32
C LYS A 684 7.26 -22.00 -11.02
N TRP A 685 6.83 -20.73 -10.99
CA TRP A 685 6.90 -19.90 -9.80
C TRP A 685 6.04 -20.44 -8.67
N ILE A 686 4.81 -20.86 -8.99
CA ILE A 686 3.89 -21.47 -8.03
C ILE A 686 4.42 -22.81 -7.50
N THR A 687 4.95 -23.66 -8.38
CA THR A 687 5.31 -25.04 -8.02
C THR A 687 6.69 -25.20 -7.40
N THR A 688 7.65 -24.34 -7.78
CA THR A 688 9.05 -24.47 -7.37
C THR A 688 9.57 -23.28 -6.56
N GLY A 689 8.83 -22.17 -6.53
CA GLY A 689 9.28 -20.91 -5.92
C GLY A 689 10.29 -20.14 -6.76
N VAL A 690 10.76 -20.68 -7.90
CA VAL A 690 11.67 -19.97 -8.81
C VAL A 690 10.93 -18.82 -9.46
N ALA A 691 11.32 -17.60 -9.11
CA ALA A 691 10.69 -16.41 -9.66
C ALA A 691 10.96 -16.30 -11.17
N PRO A 692 9.97 -15.80 -11.95
CA PRO A 692 10.17 -15.46 -13.35
C PRO A 692 11.22 -14.34 -13.49
N PRO A 693 11.63 -14.01 -14.74
CA PRO A 693 12.53 -12.88 -15.02
C PRO A 693 12.12 -11.59 -14.29
N ARG A 694 13.05 -10.66 -14.13
CA ARG A 694 12.69 -9.35 -13.55
C ARG A 694 11.71 -8.63 -14.48
N GLY A 695 10.77 -7.91 -13.87
CA GLY A 695 9.86 -7.05 -14.58
C GLY A 695 10.62 -6.04 -15.42
N THR A 696 10.09 -5.76 -16.60
CA THR A 696 10.70 -4.84 -17.56
C THR A 696 9.63 -4.00 -18.24
N THR A 697 9.93 -2.73 -18.45
CA THR A 697 9.00 -1.72 -18.96
C THR A 697 9.55 -1.07 -20.22
N ILE A 698 8.68 -0.66 -21.12
CA ILE A 698 9.00 0.10 -22.33
C ILE A 698 9.44 1.52 -21.94
N ASP A 699 10.44 2.05 -22.63
CA ASP A 699 10.88 3.42 -22.40
C ASP A 699 9.84 4.41 -22.93
N VAL A 700 9.50 5.39 -22.09
CA VAL A 700 8.55 6.47 -22.43
C VAL A 700 9.15 7.81 -22.03
N ASP A 701 8.90 8.83 -22.84
CA ASP A 701 9.34 10.20 -22.54
C ASP A 701 8.51 10.84 -21.42
N LYS A 702 8.90 12.06 -21.01
CA LYS A 702 8.19 12.86 -19.99
C LYS A 702 6.72 13.16 -20.30
N PHE A 703 6.28 12.95 -21.54
CA PHE A 703 4.90 13.12 -21.99
C PHE A 703 4.21 11.77 -22.25
N GLY A 704 4.83 10.65 -21.84
CA GLY A 704 4.32 9.30 -22.02
C GLY A 704 4.38 8.77 -23.45
N TYR A 705 5.04 9.45 -24.38
CA TYR A 705 5.26 8.88 -25.71
C TYR A 705 6.31 7.79 -25.65
N ILE A 706 6.02 6.68 -26.31
CA ILE A 706 6.94 5.55 -26.41
C ILE A 706 8.18 5.97 -27.18
N GLU A 707 9.35 5.76 -26.57
CA GLU A 707 10.63 5.99 -27.24
C GLU A 707 10.90 4.86 -28.24
N ARG A 708 11.41 5.22 -29.42
CA ARG A 708 11.56 4.29 -30.55
C ARG A 708 13.01 4.23 -31.01
N ASP A 709 13.42 3.05 -31.46
CA ASP A 709 14.71 2.84 -32.11
C ASP A 709 14.75 3.41 -33.54
N GLU A 710 15.90 3.30 -34.20
CA GLU A 710 16.12 3.74 -35.59
C GLU A 710 15.22 3.03 -36.62
N TYR A 711 14.59 1.92 -36.23
CA TYR A 711 13.67 1.14 -37.06
C TYR A 711 12.21 1.50 -36.81
N GLY A 712 11.93 2.29 -35.77
CA GLY A 712 10.59 2.73 -35.37
C GLY A 712 9.89 1.78 -34.40
N ASN A 713 10.61 0.84 -33.78
CA ASN A 713 10.07 -0.09 -32.78
C ASN A 713 10.37 0.41 -31.36
N ALA A 714 9.49 0.10 -30.40
CA ALA A 714 9.60 0.58 -29.01
C ALA A 714 10.89 0.12 -28.31
N LEU A 715 11.58 1.03 -27.62
CA LEU A 715 12.78 0.78 -26.82
C LEU A 715 12.47 0.12 -25.47
N ALA A 716 13.44 -0.63 -24.95
CA ALA A 716 13.33 -1.42 -23.71
C ALA A 716 12.11 -2.37 -23.68
N GLY A 717 11.60 -2.68 -22.49
CA GLY A 717 10.56 -3.68 -22.27
C GLY A 717 11.01 -5.10 -22.61
N VAL A 718 10.04 -6.00 -22.78
CA VAL A 718 10.28 -7.33 -23.32
C VAL A 718 10.39 -7.20 -24.83
N ARG A 719 11.62 -7.24 -25.34
CA ARG A 719 11.90 -7.27 -26.79
C ARG A 719 12.00 -8.69 -27.30
N THR A 720 11.59 -8.89 -28.55
CA THR A 720 11.60 -10.19 -29.23
C THR A 720 12.42 -10.10 -30.50
N VAL A 721 12.58 -11.21 -31.23
CA VAL A 721 13.27 -11.21 -32.53
C VAL A 721 12.63 -10.23 -33.51
N HIS A 722 11.32 -9.98 -33.38
CA HIS A 722 10.58 -9.03 -34.21
C HIS A 722 11.00 -7.58 -34.00
N THR A 723 11.49 -7.23 -32.81
CA THR A 723 11.96 -5.87 -32.49
C THR A 723 13.48 -5.76 -32.43
N ASP A 724 14.20 -6.79 -31.98
CA ASP A 724 15.67 -6.81 -31.92
C ASP A 724 16.34 -7.00 -33.28
N VAL A 725 15.74 -7.80 -34.17
CA VAL A 725 16.26 -8.09 -35.52
C VAL A 725 15.12 -7.89 -36.52
N PRO A 726 14.61 -6.64 -36.65
CA PRO A 726 13.36 -6.36 -37.34
C PRO A 726 13.51 -6.51 -38.86
N THR A 727 12.50 -7.10 -39.49
CA THR A 727 12.28 -7.06 -40.94
C THR A 727 11.14 -6.11 -41.33
N ALA A 728 10.45 -5.56 -40.35
CA ALA A 728 9.36 -4.63 -40.49
C ALA A 728 9.38 -3.63 -39.32
N ARG A 729 8.74 -2.48 -39.50
CA ARG A 729 8.34 -1.62 -38.38
C ARG A 729 7.00 -2.15 -37.87
N ILE A 730 6.94 -2.55 -36.61
CA ILE A 730 5.71 -3.00 -35.97
C ILE A 730 4.83 -1.78 -35.68
N VAL A 731 3.53 -1.93 -35.95
CA VAL A 731 2.51 -0.94 -35.63
C VAL A 731 1.49 -1.64 -34.74
N ASP A 732 1.47 -1.26 -33.47
CA ASP A 732 0.61 -1.85 -32.43
C ASP A 732 -0.91 -1.64 -32.66
N VAL A 733 -1.28 -0.78 -33.61
CA VAL A 733 -2.64 -0.44 -34.04
C VAL A 733 -2.86 -0.64 -35.54
N THR A 734 -4.13 -0.77 -35.93
CA THR A 734 -4.54 -0.67 -37.34
C THR A 734 -4.75 0.82 -37.67
N PRO A 735 -4.32 1.31 -38.85
CA PRO A 735 -4.50 2.72 -39.24
C PRO A 735 -5.95 3.20 -39.34
N GLN A 736 -6.93 2.28 -39.40
CA GLN A 736 -8.34 2.59 -39.51
C GLN A 736 -9.03 2.78 -38.15
N PRO A 737 -10.11 3.60 -38.07
CA PRO A 737 -10.87 3.80 -36.84
C PRO A 737 -11.59 2.53 -36.36
N HIS A 738 -12.24 2.64 -35.21
CA HIS A 738 -13.04 1.57 -34.58
C HIS A 738 -13.96 0.86 -35.60
N PRO A 739 -14.09 -0.49 -35.57
CA PRO A 739 -13.64 -1.42 -34.52
C PRO A 739 -12.24 -2.04 -34.73
N HIS A 740 -11.48 -1.67 -35.76
CA HIS A 740 -10.28 -2.42 -36.14
C HIS A 740 -8.98 -1.92 -35.50
N TRP A 741 -8.99 -0.69 -35.00
CA TRP A 741 -7.83 0.05 -34.50
C TRP A 741 -6.95 -0.67 -33.46
N HIS A 742 -7.46 -1.60 -32.66
CA HIS A 742 -6.68 -2.35 -31.66
C HIS A 742 -5.97 -3.62 -32.20
N THR A 743 -6.06 -3.87 -33.51
CA THR A 743 -5.41 -5.03 -34.16
C THR A 743 -4.04 -4.63 -34.72
N GLY A 744 -2.99 -5.40 -34.43
CA GLY A 744 -1.63 -5.06 -34.84
C GLY A 744 -1.36 -5.22 -36.34
N THR A 745 -0.63 -4.27 -36.91
CA THR A 745 -0.13 -4.29 -38.30
C THR A 745 1.39 -4.13 -38.32
N GLU A 746 2.01 -4.31 -39.46
CA GLU A 746 3.44 -4.06 -39.63
C GLU A 746 3.72 -3.51 -41.03
N VAL A 747 4.75 -2.67 -41.14
CA VAL A 747 5.22 -2.11 -42.41
C VAL A 747 6.54 -2.79 -42.78
N PRO A 748 6.54 -3.73 -43.75
CA PRO A 748 7.75 -4.44 -44.15
C PRO A 748 8.84 -3.50 -44.65
N PHE A 749 10.09 -3.81 -44.34
CA PHE A 749 11.22 -3.13 -44.95
C PHE A 749 11.37 -3.60 -46.40
N LYS A 750 11.69 -2.66 -47.29
CA LYS A 750 12.09 -2.98 -48.65
C LYS A 750 13.44 -3.69 -48.65
N ASP A 751 13.70 -4.52 -49.65
CA ASP A 751 14.94 -5.30 -49.81
C ASP A 751 16.20 -4.43 -49.68
N VAL A 752 16.18 -3.22 -50.25
CA VAL A 752 17.30 -2.26 -50.15
C VAL A 752 17.63 -1.90 -48.69
N LYS A 753 16.62 -1.75 -47.83
CA LYS A 753 16.81 -1.48 -46.40
C LYS A 753 17.31 -2.73 -45.67
N LEU A 754 16.77 -3.91 -45.98
CA LEU A 754 17.25 -5.18 -45.42
C LEU A 754 18.72 -5.45 -45.80
N TRP A 755 19.09 -5.20 -47.06
CA TRP A 755 20.48 -5.28 -47.52
C TRP A 755 21.38 -4.25 -46.84
N ALA A 756 20.89 -3.02 -46.61
CA ALA A 756 21.64 -2.00 -45.91
C ALA A 756 21.95 -2.39 -44.45
N ILE A 757 20.98 -2.99 -43.75
CA ILE A 757 21.10 -3.41 -42.34
C ILE A 757 21.92 -4.71 -42.22
N TYR A 758 21.50 -5.77 -42.90
CA TYR A 758 22.01 -7.13 -42.68
C TYR A 758 23.06 -7.58 -43.72
N LYS A 759 23.20 -6.89 -44.85
CA LYS A 759 24.10 -7.24 -45.98
C LYS A 759 23.76 -8.54 -46.71
N THR A 760 23.45 -9.63 -46.02
CA THR A 760 23.08 -10.92 -46.59
C THR A 760 21.99 -11.60 -45.77
N VAL A 761 21.20 -12.47 -46.41
CA VAL A 761 20.21 -13.32 -45.72
C VAL A 761 20.87 -14.22 -44.67
N ALA A 762 22.08 -14.73 -44.93
CA ALA A 762 22.82 -15.56 -43.99
C ALA A 762 23.17 -14.79 -42.69
N ASP A 763 23.55 -13.51 -42.83
CA ASP A 763 23.85 -12.65 -41.69
C ASP A 763 22.59 -12.31 -40.88
N TYR A 764 21.48 -11.99 -41.56
CA TYR A 764 20.17 -11.84 -40.91
C TYR A 764 19.80 -13.09 -40.10
N ARG A 765 19.87 -14.28 -40.71
CA ARG A 765 19.52 -15.54 -40.03
C ARG A 765 20.42 -15.82 -38.82
N ARG A 766 21.71 -15.48 -38.91
CA ARG A 766 22.64 -15.58 -37.76
C ARG A 766 22.21 -14.65 -36.62
N GLN A 767 21.99 -13.37 -36.90
CA GLN A 767 21.55 -12.39 -35.90
C GLN A 767 20.18 -12.75 -35.30
N ALA A 768 19.23 -13.20 -36.11
CA ALA A 768 17.93 -13.65 -35.66
C ALA A 768 18.04 -14.90 -34.76
N GLY A 769 18.91 -15.85 -35.12
CA GLY A 769 19.21 -17.02 -34.27
C GLY A 769 19.79 -16.62 -32.91
N GLU A 770 20.72 -15.67 -32.88
CA GLU A 770 21.27 -15.12 -31.64
C GLU A 770 20.18 -14.42 -30.80
N ALA A 771 19.29 -13.65 -31.42
CA ALA A 771 18.17 -12.99 -30.72
C ALA A 771 17.13 -13.98 -30.17
N ILE A 772 16.88 -15.08 -30.87
CA ILE A 772 16.04 -16.18 -30.37
C ILE A 772 16.71 -16.85 -29.16
N ASN A 773 18.02 -17.09 -29.22
CA ASN A 773 18.75 -17.67 -28.08
C ASN A 773 18.74 -16.74 -26.86
N ARG A 774 18.91 -15.43 -27.05
CA ARG A 774 18.76 -14.45 -25.95
C ARG A 774 17.37 -14.48 -25.32
N GLN A 775 16.30 -14.62 -26.11
CA GLN A 775 14.94 -14.74 -25.57
C GLN A 775 14.72 -16.05 -24.80
N LEU A 776 15.29 -17.17 -25.27
CA LEU A 776 15.27 -18.45 -24.57
C LEU A 776 15.99 -18.34 -23.21
N GLU A 777 17.20 -17.78 -23.21
CA GLU A 777 18.00 -17.57 -21.99
C GLU A 777 17.32 -16.62 -21.00
N ALA A 778 16.68 -15.57 -21.52
CA ALA A 778 15.92 -14.61 -20.72
C ALA A 778 14.58 -15.16 -20.21
N GLY A 779 14.14 -16.34 -20.66
CA GLY A 779 12.88 -16.96 -20.22
C GLY A 779 11.61 -16.38 -20.85
N PHE A 780 11.71 -15.69 -21.98
CA PHE A 780 10.58 -15.09 -22.70
C PHE A 780 10.17 -15.85 -23.97
N LEU A 781 10.78 -17.02 -24.21
CA LEU A 781 10.44 -17.92 -25.29
C LEU A 781 10.65 -19.36 -24.83
N LEU A 782 9.78 -20.28 -25.26
CA LEU A 782 9.94 -21.71 -24.99
C LEU A 782 10.69 -22.40 -26.13
N PRO A 783 11.45 -23.48 -25.87
CA PRO A 783 12.22 -24.18 -26.90
C PRO A 783 11.40 -24.62 -28.11
N GLU A 784 10.21 -25.18 -27.91
CA GLU A 784 9.38 -25.65 -29.02
C GLU A 784 8.81 -24.48 -29.84
N ASP A 785 8.54 -23.35 -29.19
CA ASP A 785 8.06 -22.13 -29.87
C ASP A 785 9.20 -21.46 -30.66
N ALA A 786 10.44 -21.56 -30.17
CA ALA A 786 11.61 -21.09 -30.89
C ALA A 786 11.82 -21.83 -32.21
N GLU A 787 11.62 -23.15 -32.25
CA GLU A 787 11.72 -23.91 -33.52
C GLU A 787 10.66 -23.48 -34.54
N ILE A 788 9.42 -23.25 -34.08
CA ILE A 788 8.35 -22.74 -34.96
C ILE A 788 8.72 -21.34 -35.47
N LEU A 789 9.24 -20.48 -34.60
CA LEU A 789 9.64 -19.12 -34.97
C LEU A 789 10.80 -19.11 -35.98
N ARG A 790 11.79 -20.00 -35.82
CA ARG A 790 12.89 -20.17 -36.79
C ARG A 790 12.35 -20.57 -38.15
N ARG A 791 11.53 -21.62 -38.21
CA ARG A 791 10.98 -22.17 -39.46
C ARG A 791 10.03 -21.22 -40.18
N ASP A 792 9.09 -20.65 -39.44
CA ASP A 792 7.95 -19.92 -40.04
C ASP A 792 8.22 -18.44 -40.21
N THR A 793 9.18 -17.87 -39.45
CA THR A 793 9.51 -16.44 -39.53
C THR A 793 10.91 -16.22 -40.09
N VAL A 794 11.95 -16.84 -39.51
CA VAL A 794 13.35 -16.52 -39.85
C VAL A 794 13.80 -17.14 -41.17
N GLU A 795 13.48 -18.41 -41.41
CA GLU A 795 13.88 -19.13 -42.62
C GLU A 795 13.16 -18.62 -43.87
N GLN A 796 11.95 -18.07 -43.71
CA GLN A 796 11.13 -17.53 -44.80
C GLN A 796 11.65 -16.18 -45.32
N VAL A 797 12.56 -15.52 -44.61
CA VAL A 797 13.11 -14.22 -45.06
C VAL A 797 14.03 -14.39 -46.25
N SER A 798 13.77 -13.58 -47.28
CA SER A 798 14.59 -13.41 -48.48
C SER A 798 14.58 -11.94 -48.90
N PHE A 799 15.72 -11.41 -49.35
CA PHE A 799 15.88 -10.07 -49.92
C PHE A 799 17.17 -9.98 -50.74
#